data_AF-A0A255Z3L8-F1
#
_entry.id   AF-A0A255Z3L8-F1
#
_cell.length_a   1.000
_cell.length_b   1.000
_cell.length_c   1.000
_cell.angle_alpha   90.00
_cell.angle_beta   90.00
_cell.angle_gamma   90.00
#
_symmetry.space_group_name_H-M   'P 1'
#
loop_
_entity.id
_entity.type
_entity.pdbx_description
1 polymer ?
#
loop_
_entity_poly.entity_id
_entity_poly.type
_entity_poly.pdbx_seq_one_letter_code
_entity_poly.pdbx_strand_id
1 'polypeptide(L)'
;MSLLGRLGGLFGGRKAPETRDEPAGNEAERLLRTILDEAVNASDHWQKKLTDSPRWAALKADPAALQIDVMLAALNPVPNENKLYAGSNWQVENLRNTMISQIVRRDLPFSAGVLTQLLSAWSKQRYGLEMGLPGRAMLGAVERHMKTAPLDAGLRDVLRKLRAMANRGAYGGSPSKVTREIADRIDRLLDGTTDMPKLPAGRFAAHWQSLMATRASSEQPPWQALALHCASSAAKGQPSSKWQATGTAMLAGLDRAQLSALIIGLLAEVVPDPGRIDDSLDILKGLIWLTPQLDHAELAGPVGRFAELCFRKVPNQGARSVSLGNACLWALSAMADGPHATAELFRLQAKIKYPSAQGVIAKRLAALADSSGQSIAALEDIGLPDHGLDETGRRVEQLAGFTATITLTATDTSLDWQDATGKPLKAVPAAVRTGHKADLAAIRKALADIEAARAGQVLRLEASWVERRDWALADWQAHYLGHRLRRPIVEALLWDIGGTIVLPRGNRLETLDGSDFNPPADARVRLWHSLLSPPATVLAWRERIITAGLTQPIRQAHREIYVLTDAERATDVYSNRFAAHILRQHQFRALCQARGWRYGLMGQWDSMNWPERPLPAHGLTAEYLVQAVDNGEASASGILMHVATDQLRFLDAQRQPVPLAQVDPLLLSEMMRDCDLFVAVTSVANDPGWADGGPAGRFGHYWNTWAFGDLGQSALMRRDLIARIAPRLAIAAQLEVGDKALIVTGKRHRYAIHFGSSNIQILPGNRYLCIVPDSAPPEARNLALPFAGDNLVSIILAKAFLLADESKITDKTILSQL
;
A
#
# COMPACT_ATOMS: atom_id res chain seq x y z
N MET A 1 5.80 -16.09 -68.93
CA MET A 1 5.52 -14.69 -69.31
C MET A 1 5.68 -13.80 -68.08
N SER A 2 6.16 -12.58 -68.31
CA SER A 2 6.63 -11.51 -67.40
C SER A 2 5.87 -11.32 -66.07
N LEU A 3 6.44 -10.78 -64.98
CA LEU A 3 7.51 -9.77 -64.85
C LEU A 3 8.51 -10.14 -63.73
N LEU A 4 9.75 -10.40 -64.13
CA LEU A 4 10.97 -10.27 -63.33
C LEU A 4 11.73 -9.07 -63.89
N GLY A 5 12.08 -8.10 -63.06
CA GLY A 5 12.97 -7.02 -63.47
C GLY A 5 12.71 -5.67 -62.81
N ARG A 6 12.95 -5.57 -61.49
CA ARG A 6 13.49 -4.38 -60.81
C ARG A 6 13.63 -4.65 -59.30
N LEU A 7 14.75 -4.17 -58.75
CA LEU A 7 15.13 -4.14 -57.32
C LEU A 7 15.91 -5.35 -56.78
N GLY A 8 16.91 -5.80 -57.55
CA GLY A 8 18.15 -6.30 -56.96
C GLY A 8 19.00 -5.10 -56.53
N GLY A 9 19.01 -4.79 -55.23
CA GLY A 9 19.80 -3.66 -54.72
C GLY A 9 19.53 -3.28 -53.27
N LEU A 10 19.38 -4.23 -52.33
CA LEU A 10 19.26 -3.91 -50.89
C LEU A 10 19.94 -4.91 -49.93
N PHE A 11 20.60 -5.96 -50.44
CA PHE A 11 21.44 -6.84 -49.62
C PHE A 11 22.91 -6.58 -49.95
N GLY A 12 23.46 -5.54 -49.32
CA GLY A 12 24.89 -5.25 -49.35
C GLY A 12 25.67 -6.40 -48.69
N GLY A 13 26.35 -7.18 -49.52
CA GLY A 13 27.35 -8.15 -49.08
C GLY A 13 28.43 -7.45 -48.24
N ARG A 14 28.81 -8.09 -47.13
CA ARG A 14 29.96 -7.69 -46.31
C ARG A 14 31.21 -7.70 -47.19
N LYS A 15 31.69 -6.52 -47.60
CA LYS A 15 33.06 -6.36 -48.09
C LYS A 15 34.02 -6.62 -46.92
N ALA A 16 35.02 -7.47 -47.16
CA ALA A 16 36.18 -7.59 -46.29
C ALA A 16 36.83 -6.20 -46.10
N PRO A 17 37.32 -5.85 -44.90
CA PRO A 17 37.95 -4.57 -44.70
C PRO A 17 39.31 -4.54 -45.43
N GLU A 18 39.45 -3.61 -46.37
CA GLU A 18 40.73 -3.19 -46.93
C GLU A 18 41.64 -2.69 -45.79
N THR A 19 42.84 -3.25 -45.70
CA THR A 19 43.92 -2.76 -44.86
C THR A 19 44.27 -1.33 -45.27
N ARG A 20 43.92 -0.35 -44.42
CA ARG A 20 44.39 1.04 -44.54
C ARG A 20 45.49 1.26 -43.53
N ASP A 21 46.61 1.81 -44.00
CA ASP A 21 47.79 2.16 -43.20
C ASP A 21 47.42 3.00 -41.97
N GLU A 22 47.79 2.51 -40.79
CA GLU A 22 47.52 3.12 -39.49
C GLU A 22 48.54 4.23 -39.16
N PRO A 23 48.12 5.35 -38.53
CA PRO A 23 49.05 6.25 -37.86
C PRO A 23 49.64 5.57 -36.62
N ALA A 24 50.95 5.66 -36.44
CA ALA A 24 51.71 5.00 -35.37
C ALA A 24 51.28 5.47 -33.95
N GLY A 25 50.33 4.76 -33.35
CA GLY A 25 50.00 4.87 -31.92
C GLY A 25 50.99 4.08 -31.05
N ASN A 26 51.21 4.53 -29.80
CA ASN A 26 52.04 3.81 -28.84
C ASN A 26 51.44 2.40 -28.54
N GLU A 27 52.26 1.49 -28.01
CA GLU A 27 51.87 0.09 -27.75
C GLU A 27 50.60 -0.03 -26.88
N ALA A 28 50.44 0.84 -25.89
CA ALA A 28 49.29 0.85 -24.98
C ALA A 28 47.96 1.20 -25.68
N GLU A 29 47.97 2.12 -26.63
CA GLU A 29 46.77 2.48 -27.42
C GLU A 29 46.34 1.36 -28.35
N ARG A 30 47.29 0.64 -28.97
CA ARG A 30 46.99 -0.54 -29.79
C ARG A 30 46.36 -1.64 -28.94
N LEU A 31 46.93 -1.92 -27.77
CA LEU A 31 46.39 -2.90 -26.84
C LEU A 31 45.00 -2.54 -26.33
N LEU A 32 44.77 -1.27 -25.99
CA LEU A 32 43.45 -0.78 -25.59
C LEU A 32 42.42 -1.02 -26.70
N ARG A 33 42.74 -0.68 -27.95
CA ARG A 33 41.85 -0.89 -29.10
C ARG A 33 41.50 -2.37 -29.26
N THR A 34 42.50 -3.26 -29.26
CA THR A 34 42.29 -4.71 -29.35
C THR A 34 41.36 -5.21 -28.24
N ILE A 35 41.59 -4.81 -26.99
CA ILE A 35 40.75 -5.23 -25.86
C ILE A 35 39.29 -4.78 -26.03
N LEU A 36 39.08 -3.53 -26.47
CA LEU A 36 37.75 -2.98 -26.65
C LEU A 36 37.03 -3.64 -27.83
N ASP A 37 37.73 -3.89 -28.95
CA ASP A 37 37.16 -4.57 -30.12
C ASP A 37 36.77 -6.00 -29.80
N GLU A 38 37.63 -6.76 -29.11
CA GLU A 38 37.30 -8.13 -28.66
C GLU A 38 36.06 -8.12 -27.76
N ALA A 39 36.02 -7.27 -26.73
CA ALA A 39 34.92 -7.21 -25.77
C ALA A 39 33.60 -6.73 -26.39
N VAL A 40 33.65 -5.84 -27.38
CA VAL A 40 32.46 -5.35 -28.09
C VAL A 40 31.92 -6.41 -29.05
N ASN A 41 32.79 -7.16 -29.72
CA ASN A 41 32.41 -8.13 -30.75
C ASN A 41 32.07 -9.52 -30.20
N ALA A 42 32.31 -9.79 -28.91
CA ALA A 42 32.15 -11.13 -28.33
C ALA A 42 30.69 -11.63 -28.21
N SER A 43 29.67 -10.75 -28.20
CA SER A 43 28.26 -11.17 -28.20
C SER A 43 27.32 -10.08 -28.69
N ASP A 44 26.15 -10.45 -29.22
CA ASP A 44 25.09 -9.49 -29.61
C ASP A 44 24.29 -8.95 -28.42
N HIS A 45 24.67 -9.32 -27.19
CA HIS A 45 24.00 -8.84 -25.98
C HIS A 45 24.29 -7.34 -25.77
N TRP A 46 23.29 -6.62 -25.25
CA TRP A 46 23.41 -5.20 -24.94
C TRP A 46 24.48 -4.88 -23.86
N GLN A 47 24.91 -5.86 -23.06
CA GLN A 47 25.85 -5.69 -21.95
C GLN A 47 27.20 -6.34 -22.31
N LYS A 48 28.19 -5.51 -22.63
CA LYS A 48 29.56 -5.94 -22.98
C LYS A 48 30.43 -6.08 -21.72
N LYS A 49 31.34 -7.07 -21.66
CA LYS A 49 32.23 -7.28 -20.51
C LYS A 49 33.69 -7.38 -20.96
N LEU A 50 34.60 -6.81 -20.16
CA LEU A 50 36.04 -6.95 -20.40
C LEU A 50 36.52 -8.41 -20.33
N THR A 51 35.82 -9.25 -19.56
CA THR A 51 36.13 -10.69 -19.46
C THR A 51 35.99 -11.43 -20.77
N ASP A 52 35.30 -10.83 -21.74
CA ASP A 52 35.08 -11.44 -23.05
C ASP A 52 36.24 -11.16 -24.01
N SER A 53 37.23 -10.35 -23.59
CA SER A 53 38.49 -10.12 -24.29
C SER A 53 39.59 -11.05 -23.75
N PRO A 54 40.12 -11.99 -24.55
CA PRO A 54 41.31 -12.76 -24.20
C PRO A 54 42.51 -11.85 -23.90
N ARG A 55 42.67 -10.75 -24.64
CA ARG A 55 43.78 -9.83 -24.41
C ARG A 55 43.70 -9.13 -23.06
N TRP A 56 42.49 -8.82 -22.57
CA TRP A 56 42.26 -8.28 -21.23
C TRP A 56 42.71 -9.25 -20.14
N ALA A 57 42.43 -10.56 -20.31
CA ALA A 57 42.88 -11.57 -19.38
C ALA A 57 44.42 -11.63 -19.33
N ALA A 58 45.07 -11.57 -20.50
CA ALA A 58 46.53 -11.55 -20.61
C ALA A 58 47.17 -10.28 -20.01
N LEU A 59 46.50 -9.11 -20.11
CA LEU A 59 47.03 -7.83 -19.61
C LEU A 59 47.38 -7.87 -18.12
N LYS A 60 46.69 -8.69 -17.33
CA LYS A 60 46.94 -8.80 -15.90
C LYS A 60 48.30 -9.42 -15.55
N ALA A 61 48.89 -10.18 -16.49
CA ALA A 61 50.20 -10.81 -16.37
C ALA A 61 51.33 -9.96 -17.01
N ASP A 62 51.00 -8.93 -17.78
CA ASP A 62 51.98 -8.03 -18.38
C ASP A 62 52.71 -7.19 -17.32
N PRO A 63 53.87 -6.60 -17.65
CA PRO A 63 54.59 -5.71 -16.74
C PRO A 63 53.70 -4.58 -16.18
N ALA A 64 53.92 -4.20 -14.92
CA ALA A 64 53.13 -3.19 -14.24
C ALA A 64 53.09 -1.85 -15.00
N ALA A 65 54.19 -1.45 -15.64
CA ALA A 65 54.27 -0.25 -16.47
C ALA A 65 53.26 -0.30 -17.63
N LEU A 66 53.20 -1.43 -18.36
CA LEU A 66 52.28 -1.59 -19.48
C LEU A 66 50.81 -1.59 -19.04
N GLN A 67 50.49 -2.20 -17.89
CA GLN A 67 49.15 -2.14 -17.30
C GLN A 67 48.75 -0.69 -16.98
N ILE A 68 49.67 0.11 -16.42
CA ILE A 68 49.46 1.52 -16.10
C ILE A 68 49.28 2.34 -17.38
N ASP A 69 50.09 2.11 -18.42
CA ASP A 69 50.00 2.84 -19.68
C ASP A 69 48.69 2.57 -20.42
N VAL A 70 48.22 1.30 -20.44
CA VAL A 70 46.91 0.96 -21.02
C VAL A 70 45.76 1.61 -20.23
N MET A 71 45.85 1.66 -18.91
CA MET A 71 44.88 2.39 -18.08
C MET A 71 44.88 3.90 -18.38
N LEU A 72 46.06 4.51 -18.56
CA LEU A 72 46.17 5.92 -18.91
C LEU A 72 45.60 6.20 -20.30
N ALA A 73 45.86 5.32 -21.28
CA ALA A 73 45.23 5.38 -22.59
C ALA A 73 43.70 5.28 -22.49
N ALA A 74 43.18 4.49 -21.52
CA ALA A 74 41.75 4.37 -21.27
C ALA A 74 41.10 5.65 -20.70
N LEU A 75 41.87 6.64 -20.23
CA LEU A 75 41.35 7.93 -19.73
C LEU A 75 40.99 8.93 -20.84
N ASN A 76 41.60 8.83 -22.03
CA ASN A 76 41.41 9.81 -23.10
C ASN A 76 39.95 9.79 -23.60
N PRO A 77 39.26 10.90 -23.89
CA PRO A 77 37.88 10.84 -24.40
C PRO A 77 37.79 10.06 -25.73
N VAL A 78 36.68 9.34 -25.96
CA VAL A 78 36.41 8.74 -27.28
C VAL A 78 36.15 9.89 -28.26
N PRO A 79 36.89 10.03 -29.38
CA PRO A 79 36.63 11.07 -30.36
C PRO A 79 35.18 10.97 -30.85
N ASN A 80 34.47 12.10 -30.90
CA ASN A 80 33.07 12.16 -31.37
C ASN A 80 32.92 11.98 -32.89
N GLU A 81 34.01 11.72 -33.60
CA GLU A 81 34.04 11.59 -35.06
C GLU A 81 34.20 10.12 -35.46
N ASN A 82 33.14 9.57 -36.06
CA ASN A 82 33.10 8.38 -36.90
C ASN A 82 33.63 7.03 -36.34
N LYS A 83 32.68 6.12 -36.06
CA LYS A 83 32.73 4.65 -36.28
C LYS A 83 34.09 3.94 -36.10
N LEU A 84 34.83 4.21 -35.03
CA LEU A 84 36.06 3.48 -34.70
C LEU A 84 35.78 2.11 -34.05
N TYR A 85 34.58 1.90 -33.49
CA TYR A 85 34.19 0.66 -32.80
C TYR A 85 32.81 0.19 -33.30
N ALA A 86 32.58 -1.12 -33.31
CA ALA A 86 31.31 -1.72 -33.76
C ALA A 86 30.13 -1.57 -32.76
N GLY A 87 30.35 -0.95 -31.59
CA GLY A 87 29.36 -0.78 -30.52
C GLY A 87 28.87 0.66 -30.35
N SER A 88 27.85 0.87 -29.51
CA SER A 88 27.42 2.22 -29.14
C SER A 88 28.50 2.92 -28.30
N ASN A 89 28.72 4.23 -28.50
CA ASN A 89 29.75 5.03 -27.80
C ASN A 89 29.72 4.85 -26.26
N TRP A 90 28.53 4.61 -25.68
CA TRP A 90 28.35 4.33 -24.25
C TRP A 90 28.93 2.99 -23.79
N GLN A 91 28.84 1.91 -24.60
CA GLN A 91 29.40 0.60 -24.24
C GLN A 91 30.92 0.65 -24.14
N VAL A 92 31.57 1.34 -25.08
CA VAL A 92 33.02 1.56 -25.09
C VAL A 92 33.44 2.38 -23.86
N GLU A 93 32.71 3.46 -23.56
CA GLU A 93 32.98 4.28 -22.37
C GLU A 93 32.85 3.47 -21.07
N ASN A 94 31.84 2.60 -20.96
CA ASN A 94 31.65 1.76 -19.79
C ASN A 94 32.76 0.70 -19.62
N LEU A 95 33.22 0.07 -20.71
CA LEU A 95 34.34 -0.87 -20.69
C LEU A 95 35.63 -0.19 -20.22
N ARG A 96 35.90 1.04 -20.67
CA ARG A 96 37.07 1.83 -20.27
C ARG A 96 37.02 2.22 -18.79
N ASN A 97 35.86 2.68 -18.30
CA ASN A 97 35.67 2.96 -16.87
C ASN A 97 35.86 1.69 -16.01
N THR A 98 35.37 0.55 -16.50
CA THR A 98 35.56 -0.75 -15.84
C THR A 98 37.04 -1.15 -15.82
N MET A 99 37.76 -0.92 -16.93
CA MET A 99 39.19 -1.22 -17.06
C MET A 99 40.00 -0.40 -16.05
N ILE A 100 39.76 0.90 -15.99
CA ILE A 100 40.40 1.79 -15.02
C ILE A 100 40.11 1.31 -13.60
N SER A 101 38.84 1.02 -13.28
CA SER A 101 38.43 0.55 -11.95
C SER A 101 39.12 -0.75 -11.54
N GLN A 102 39.28 -1.70 -12.45
CA GLN A 102 39.96 -2.97 -12.18
C GLN A 102 41.47 -2.80 -12.01
N ILE A 103 42.12 -1.97 -12.83
CA ILE A 103 43.57 -1.73 -12.74
C ILE A 103 43.93 -0.93 -11.49
N VAL A 104 43.24 0.17 -11.19
CA VAL A 104 43.56 1.00 -10.01
C VAL A 104 43.39 0.24 -8.69
N ARG A 105 42.55 -0.81 -8.64
CA ARG A 105 42.36 -1.67 -7.46
C ARG A 105 43.46 -2.72 -7.26
N ARG A 106 44.31 -2.95 -8.26
CA ARG A 106 45.47 -3.86 -8.15
C ARG A 106 46.57 -3.19 -7.32
N ASP A 107 47.44 -4.03 -6.77
CA ASP A 107 48.64 -3.58 -6.06
C ASP A 107 49.76 -3.29 -7.06
N LEU A 108 49.65 -2.16 -7.75
CA LEU A 108 50.63 -1.69 -8.74
C LEU A 108 51.35 -0.43 -8.20
N PRO A 109 52.62 -0.18 -8.59
CA PRO A 109 53.41 0.94 -8.12
C PRO A 109 52.99 2.25 -8.81
N PHE A 110 51.81 2.79 -8.48
CA PHE A 110 51.35 4.06 -9.01
C PHE A 110 52.20 5.22 -8.47
N SER A 111 52.82 5.99 -9.37
CA SER A 111 53.52 7.21 -9.02
C SER A 111 52.53 8.34 -8.68
N ALA A 112 52.99 9.34 -7.92
CA ALA A 112 52.17 10.51 -7.60
C ALA A 112 51.70 11.27 -8.86
N GLY A 113 52.54 11.29 -9.90
CA GLY A 113 52.18 11.87 -11.21
C GLY A 113 51.02 11.14 -11.89
N VAL A 114 51.02 9.80 -11.91
CA VAL A 114 49.94 8.98 -12.49
C VAL A 114 48.63 9.19 -11.72
N LEU A 115 48.68 9.19 -10.39
CA LEU A 115 47.51 9.43 -9.54
C LEU A 115 46.96 10.85 -9.72
N THR A 116 47.84 11.85 -9.86
CA THR A 116 47.45 13.23 -10.17
C THR A 116 46.74 13.31 -11.51
N GLN A 117 47.21 12.60 -12.53
CA GLN A 117 46.59 12.55 -13.85
C GLN A 117 45.19 11.91 -13.80
N LEU A 118 45.04 10.79 -13.09
CA LEU A 118 43.75 10.11 -12.87
C LEU A 118 42.72 11.01 -12.19
N LEU A 119 43.09 11.61 -11.05
CA LEU A 119 42.20 12.50 -10.30
C LEU A 119 41.92 13.80 -11.08
N SER A 120 42.88 14.29 -11.86
CA SER A 120 42.68 15.47 -12.71
C SER A 120 41.68 15.19 -13.82
N ALA A 121 41.75 14.02 -14.46
CA ALA A 121 40.78 13.58 -15.45
C ALA A 121 39.38 13.46 -14.81
N TRP A 122 39.29 12.88 -13.61
CA TRP A 122 38.04 12.82 -12.86
C TRP A 122 37.47 14.21 -12.53
N SER A 123 38.31 15.20 -12.20
CA SER A 123 37.86 16.58 -11.96
C SER A 123 37.40 17.33 -13.22
N LYS A 124 37.77 16.85 -14.42
CA LYS A 124 37.51 17.50 -15.71
C LYS A 124 36.48 16.75 -16.57
N GLN A 125 35.99 15.61 -16.10
CA GLN A 125 35.02 14.82 -16.86
C GLN A 125 33.69 15.58 -17.07
N ARG A 126 32.90 15.12 -18.03
CA ARG A 126 31.59 15.69 -18.35
C ARG A 126 30.52 15.45 -17.26
N TYR A 127 30.65 14.36 -16.51
CA TYR A 127 29.67 13.92 -15.51
C TYR A 127 29.99 14.46 -14.10
N GLY A 128 28.99 14.47 -13.21
CA GLY A 128 29.21 14.72 -11.78
C GLY A 128 30.12 13.66 -11.14
N LEU A 129 30.65 13.92 -9.94
CA LEU A 129 31.60 13.01 -9.26
C LEU A 129 31.02 11.61 -8.96
N GLU A 130 29.69 11.48 -8.97
CA GLU A 130 28.99 10.21 -8.75
C GLU A 130 28.89 9.30 -9.98
N MET A 131 29.19 9.82 -11.18
CA MET A 131 29.02 9.10 -12.45
C MET A 131 30.29 9.19 -13.33
N GLY A 132 30.43 8.27 -14.28
CA GLY A 132 31.56 8.23 -15.21
C GLY A 132 32.78 7.52 -14.62
N LEU A 133 33.89 8.26 -14.50
CA LEU A 133 35.18 7.70 -14.05
C LEU A 133 35.09 7.12 -12.63
N PRO A 134 35.81 6.03 -12.33
CA PRO A 134 35.72 5.29 -11.07
C PRO A 134 36.47 5.98 -9.91
N GLY A 135 36.11 7.22 -9.58
CA GLY A 135 36.83 8.07 -8.63
C GLY A 135 37.00 7.50 -7.23
N ARG A 136 36.01 6.76 -6.70
CA ARG A 136 36.15 6.07 -5.39
C ARG A 136 37.28 5.03 -5.41
N ALA A 137 37.48 4.34 -6.53
CA ALA A 137 38.57 3.37 -6.67
C ALA A 137 39.92 4.09 -6.79
N MET A 138 39.97 5.23 -7.50
CA MET A 138 41.15 6.09 -7.61
C MET A 138 41.58 6.66 -6.26
N LEU A 139 40.65 7.16 -5.43
CA LEU A 139 40.94 7.59 -4.06
C LEU A 139 41.52 6.45 -3.21
N GLY A 140 41.07 5.20 -3.42
CA GLY A 140 41.67 4.04 -2.77
C GLY A 140 43.10 3.75 -3.21
N ALA A 141 43.47 4.10 -4.45
CA ALA A 141 44.86 4.01 -4.91
C ALA A 141 45.74 5.08 -4.25
N VAL A 142 45.21 6.28 -4.01
CA VAL A 142 45.89 7.32 -3.23
C VAL A 142 46.12 6.88 -1.78
N GLU A 143 45.13 6.27 -1.13
CA GLU A 143 45.29 5.69 0.21
C GLU A 143 46.41 4.66 0.28
N ARG A 144 46.54 3.79 -0.74
CA ARG A 144 47.64 2.82 -0.82
C ARG A 144 48.98 3.51 -1.03
N HIS A 145 49.05 4.49 -1.93
CA HIS A 145 50.26 5.28 -2.17
C HIS A 145 50.74 6.00 -0.89
N MET A 146 49.80 6.53 -0.09
CA MET A 146 50.12 7.18 1.19
C MET A 146 50.79 6.27 2.23
N LYS A 147 50.70 4.94 2.07
CA LYS A 147 51.42 3.99 2.94
C LYS A 147 52.92 3.96 2.67
N THR A 148 53.35 4.35 1.46
CA THR A 148 54.74 4.26 1.00
C THR A 148 55.38 5.62 0.74
N ALA A 149 54.60 6.65 0.45
CA ALA A 149 55.08 8.02 0.22
C ALA A 149 54.05 9.07 0.67
N PRO A 150 54.48 10.24 1.19
CA PRO A 150 53.55 11.32 1.53
C PRO A 150 52.92 11.94 0.27
N LEU A 151 51.75 12.59 0.42
CA LEU A 151 51.13 13.34 -0.67
C LEU A 151 52.02 14.49 -1.13
N ASP A 152 52.31 14.55 -2.43
CA ASP A 152 53.01 15.67 -3.05
C ASP A 152 52.08 16.88 -3.28
N ALA A 153 52.63 17.99 -3.79
CA ALA A 153 51.86 19.20 -4.05
C ALA A 153 50.76 18.98 -5.12
N GLY A 154 51.04 18.19 -6.16
CA GLY A 154 50.10 17.91 -7.25
C GLY A 154 48.87 17.14 -6.79
N LEU A 155 49.06 16.11 -5.97
CA LEU A 155 47.97 15.33 -5.38
C LEU A 155 47.15 16.16 -4.40
N ARG A 156 47.79 16.97 -3.55
CA ARG A 156 47.07 17.83 -2.60
C ARG A 156 46.16 18.83 -3.33
N ASP A 157 46.64 19.44 -4.40
CA ASP A 157 45.85 20.43 -5.15
C ASP A 157 44.65 19.82 -5.86
N VAL A 158 44.82 18.67 -6.52
CA VAL A 158 43.70 18.01 -7.19
C VAL A 158 42.66 17.47 -6.19
N LEU A 159 43.10 16.98 -5.03
CA LEU A 159 42.22 16.57 -3.94
C LEU A 159 41.41 17.75 -3.39
N ARG A 160 42.03 18.90 -3.12
CA ARG A 160 41.31 20.12 -2.69
C ARG A 160 40.25 20.56 -3.71
N LYS A 161 40.57 20.46 -5.01
CA LYS A 161 39.62 20.77 -6.09
C LYS A 161 38.44 19.79 -6.09
N LEU A 162 38.70 18.50 -5.99
CA LEU A 162 37.66 17.47 -5.92
C LEU A 162 36.78 17.62 -4.67
N ARG A 163 37.36 17.98 -3.52
CA ARG A 163 36.60 18.32 -2.30
C ARG A 163 35.65 19.49 -2.53
N ALA A 164 36.12 20.58 -3.14
CA ALA A 164 35.28 21.73 -3.45
C ALA A 164 34.13 21.36 -4.41
N MET A 165 34.40 20.52 -5.41
CA MET A 165 33.37 19.98 -6.31
C MET A 165 32.35 19.11 -5.57
N ALA A 166 32.82 18.24 -4.67
CA ALA A 166 31.98 17.35 -3.88
C ALA A 166 31.04 18.11 -2.93
N ASN A 167 31.54 19.19 -2.32
CA ASN A 167 30.78 20.08 -1.44
C ASN A 167 29.81 21.00 -2.19
N ARG A 168 30.04 21.27 -3.49
CA ARG A 168 29.13 22.07 -4.32
C ARG A 168 27.92 21.27 -4.82
N GLY A 169 28.05 19.95 -4.97
CA GLY A 169 27.03 19.10 -5.59
C GLY A 169 26.96 19.24 -7.12
N ALA A 170 26.26 18.33 -7.78
CA ALA A 170 26.09 18.36 -9.24
C ALA A 170 24.97 19.34 -9.66
N TYR A 171 25.16 20.03 -10.79
CA TYR A 171 24.17 20.90 -11.44
C TYR A 171 23.55 22.02 -10.56
N GLY A 172 24.27 22.48 -9.53
CA GLY A 172 23.80 23.54 -8.63
C GLY A 172 22.81 23.09 -7.55
N GLY A 173 22.61 21.78 -7.38
CA GLY A 173 21.83 21.19 -6.28
C GLY A 173 22.66 20.91 -5.02
N SER A 174 21.99 20.53 -3.92
CA SER A 174 22.67 20.10 -2.68
C SER A 174 23.52 18.83 -2.92
N PRO A 175 24.66 18.65 -2.23
CA PRO A 175 25.50 17.45 -2.34
C PRO A 175 24.73 16.15 -2.12
N SER A 176 24.94 15.15 -2.99
CA SER A 176 24.40 13.81 -2.80
C SER A 176 25.10 13.09 -1.64
N LYS A 177 24.51 12.00 -1.12
CA LYS A 177 25.20 11.15 -0.11
C LYS A 177 26.56 10.68 -0.64
N VAL A 178 26.63 10.31 -1.92
CA VAL A 178 27.86 9.85 -2.56
C VAL A 178 28.92 10.95 -2.60
N THR A 179 28.55 12.19 -2.96
CA THR A 179 29.53 13.28 -2.98
C THR A 179 29.95 13.71 -1.58
N ARG A 180 29.07 13.65 -0.58
CA ARG A 180 29.46 13.87 0.83
C ARG A 180 30.46 12.81 1.32
N GLU A 181 30.23 11.53 1.04
CA GLU A 181 31.20 10.45 1.34
C GLU A 181 32.56 10.69 0.65
N ILE A 182 32.56 11.22 -0.58
CA ILE A 182 33.78 11.58 -1.30
C ILE A 182 34.49 12.75 -0.62
N ALA A 183 33.77 13.81 -0.24
CA ALA A 183 34.34 14.97 0.47
C ALA A 183 35.00 14.54 1.79
N ASP A 184 34.26 13.79 2.62
CA ASP A 184 34.76 13.27 3.90
C ASP A 184 36.02 12.40 3.72
N ARG A 185 36.04 11.59 2.66
CA ARG A 185 37.20 10.75 2.35
C ARG A 185 38.40 11.57 1.92
N ILE A 186 38.19 12.64 1.16
CA ILE A 186 39.26 13.56 0.76
C ILE A 186 39.77 14.36 1.96
N ASP A 187 38.91 14.81 2.86
CA ASP A 187 39.32 15.50 4.10
C ASP A 187 40.24 14.62 4.94
N ARG A 188 39.93 13.32 5.11
CA ARG A 188 40.83 12.37 5.77
C ARG A 188 42.21 12.27 5.11
N LEU A 189 42.24 12.23 3.77
CA LEU A 189 43.49 12.18 3.01
C LEU A 189 44.33 13.46 3.18
N LEU A 190 43.69 14.62 3.26
CA LEU A 190 44.35 15.92 3.38
C LEU A 190 44.81 16.22 4.81
N ASP A 191 43.99 15.89 5.81
CA ASP A 191 44.19 16.28 7.21
C ASP A 191 45.04 15.27 7.99
N GLY A 192 45.31 14.09 7.43
CA GLY A 192 46.10 13.04 8.09
C GLY A 192 45.47 12.49 9.37
N THR A 193 44.17 12.73 9.59
CA THR A 193 43.45 12.30 10.79
C THR A 193 43.24 10.79 10.78
N THR A 194 43.61 10.14 11.88
CA THR A 194 43.30 8.73 12.16
C THR A 194 41.79 8.52 12.32
N ASP A 195 41.33 7.33 11.94
CA ASP A 195 39.94 6.81 11.97
C ASP A 195 39.29 6.92 13.37
N MET A 196 38.91 8.12 13.81
CA MET A 196 37.95 8.28 14.89
C MET A 196 36.55 8.35 14.27
N PRO A 197 35.71 7.32 14.47
CA PRO A 197 34.36 7.34 13.93
C PRO A 197 33.57 8.50 14.54
N LYS A 198 33.06 9.39 13.69
CA LYS A 198 32.18 10.50 14.07
C LYS A 198 30.74 10.16 13.68
N LEU A 199 29.78 10.67 14.45
CA LEU A 199 28.37 10.58 14.06
C LEU A 199 28.15 11.36 12.75
N PRO A 200 27.25 10.90 11.87
CA PRO A 200 26.89 11.64 10.67
C PRO A 200 26.36 13.03 11.04
N ALA A 201 26.69 14.04 10.23
CA ALA A 201 26.12 15.36 10.40
C ALA A 201 24.62 15.35 10.07
N GLY A 202 23.81 16.01 10.91
CA GLY A 202 22.36 16.08 10.70
C GLY A 202 21.59 16.55 11.93
N ARG A 203 20.29 16.80 11.74
CA ARG A 203 19.41 17.29 12.82
C ARG A 203 19.19 16.19 13.85
N PHE A 204 19.04 14.95 13.42
CA PHE A 204 18.89 13.82 14.34
C PHE A 204 20.14 13.62 15.21
N ALA A 205 21.36 13.73 14.67
CA ALA A 205 22.59 13.67 15.47
C ALA A 205 22.69 14.81 16.48
N ALA A 206 22.30 16.04 16.13
CA ALA A 206 22.26 17.17 17.07
C ALA A 206 21.24 16.94 18.19
N HIS A 207 20.07 16.42 17.86
CA HIS A 207 19.05 16.04 18.84
C HIS A 207 19.55 14.90 19.75
N TRP A 208 20.18 13.87 19.19
CA TRP A 208 20.81 12.80 19.94
C TRP A 208 21.86 13.34 20.93
N GLN A 209 22.74 14.24 20.49
CA GLN A 209 23.73 14.87 21.36
C GLN A 209 23.09 15.67 22.50
N SER A 210 21.99 16.38 22.23
CA SER A 210 21.21 17.08 23.26
C SER A 210 20.66 16.11 24.31
N LEU A 211 20.09 14.98 23.88
CA LEU A 211 19.60 13.92 24.78
C LEU A 211 20.74 13.28 25.60
N MET A 212 21.93 13.15 25.03
CA MET A 212 23.08 12.61 25.77
C MET A 212 23.65 13.61 26.77
N ALA A 213 23.55 14.91 26.49
CA ALA A 213 24.02 15.97 27.37
C ALA A 213 23.22 16.07 28.69
N THR A 214 21.97 15.58 28.71
CA THR A 214 21.15 15.53 29.94
C THR A 214 21.46 14.32 30.83
N ARG A 215 22.27 13.36 30.35
CA ARG A 215 22.71 12.19 31.12
C ARG A 215 23.98 12.46 31.91
N ALA A 216 24.16 11.75 33.02
CA ALA A 216 25.37 11.81 33.84
C ALA A 216 26.62 11.45 33.01
N SER A 217 27.74 12.11 33.25
CA SER A 217 28.96 11.94 32.45
C SER A 217 29.49 10.49 32.42
N SER A 218 29.23 9.71 33.48
CA SER A 218 29.58 8.28 33.55
C SER A 218 28.74 7.40 32.62
N GLU A 219 27.53 7.84 32.24
CA GLU A 219 26.64 7.09 31.36
C GLU A 219 26.88 7.38 29.88
N GLN A 220 27.43 8.55 29.53
CA GLN A 220 27.54 9.01 28.14
C GLN A 220 28.38 8.10 27.22
N PRO A 221 29.53 7.52 27.62
CA PRO A 221 30.37 6.77 26.69
C PRO A 221 29.71 5.51 26.09
N PRO A 222 29.01 4.64 26.87
CA PRO A 222 28.23 3.54 26.31
C PRO A 222 27.20 3.97 25.26
N TRP A 223 26.48 5.07 25.50
CA TRP A 223 25.49 5.57 24.54
C TRP A 223 26.11 6.15 23.27
N GLN A 224 27.24 6.85 23.39
CA GLN A 224 27.97 7.35 22.22
C GLN A 224 28.52 6.20 21.37
N ALA A 225 29.07 5.16 22.01
CA ALA A 225 29.54 3.96 21.31
C ALA A 225 28.39 3.25 20.58
N LEU A 226 27.22 3.13 21.22
CA LEU A 226 26.02 2.58 20.60
C LEU A 226 25.57 3.39 19.38
N ALA A 227 25.56 4.72 19.47
CA ALA A 227 25.16 5.59 18.36
C ALA A 227 26.09 5.46 17.15
N LEU A 228 27.40 5.37 17.38
CA LEU A 228 28.39 5.14 16.33
C LEU A 228 28.20 3.77 15.67
N HIS A 229 27.97 2.72 16.47
CA HIS A 229 27.64 1.39 15.96
C HIS A 229 26.36 1.41 15.12
N CYS A 230 25.33 2.12 15.59
CA CYS A 230 24.07 2.31 14.86
C CYS A 230 24.26 3.01 13.51
N ALA A 231 25.03 4.10 13.48
CA ALA A 231 25.33 4.85 12.26
C ALA A 231 26.10 4.03 11.21
N SER A 232 26.87 3.02 11.62
CA SER A 232 27.60 2.13 10.68
C SER A 232 26.68 1.30 9.76
N SER A 233 25.37 1.33 9.99
CA SER A 233 24.33 0.65 9.20
C SER A 233 23.97 1.34 7.87
N ALA A 234 24.52 2.52 7.60
CA ALA A 234 24.10 3.48 6.58
C ALA A 234 23.84 2.94 5.15
N ALA A 235 24.66 1.98 4.69
CA ALA A 235 24.58 1.45 3.32
C ALA A 235 23.78 0.15 3.19
N LYS A 236 23.34 -0.46 4.31
CA LYS A 236 22.73 -1.79 4.30
C LYS A 236 21.21 -1.73 4.36
N GLY A 237 20.54 -2.64 3.64
CA GLY A 237 19.08 -2.84 3.71
C GLY A 237 18.62 -3.69 4.91
N GLN A 238 19.54 -4.45 5.51
CA GLN A 238 19.31 -5.28 6.70
C GLN A 238 20.62 -5.44 7.51
N PRO A 239 20.56 -5.69 8.83
CA PRO A 239 21.75 -5.90 9.64
C PRO A 239 22.41 -7.26 9.32
N SER A 240 23.74 -7.30 9.32
CA SER A 240 24.51 -8.55 9.21
C SER A 240 24.67 -9.21 10.58
N SER A 241 24.79 -10.54 10.65
CA SER A 241 24.94 -11.27 11.92
C SER A 241 26.07 -10.74 12.81
N LYS A 242 27.23 -10.40 12.22
CA LYS A 242 28.35 -9.76 12.95
C LYS A 242 27.95 -8.41 13.58
N TRP A 243 27.17 -7.61 12.87
CA TRP A 243 26.73 -6.29 13.35
C TRP A 243 25.72 -6.44 14.49
N GLN A 244 24.81 -7.42 14.40
CA GLN A 244 23.87 -7.73 15.47
C GLN A 244 24.59 -8.19 16.73
N ALA A 245 25.52 -9.15 16.62
CA ALA A 245 26.28 -9.66 17.76
C ALA A 245 27.03 -8.54 18.51
N THR A 246 27.69 -7.63 17.78
CA THR A 246 28.33 -6.45 18.38
C THR A 246 27.32 -5.52 19.06
N GLY A 247 26.18 -5.27 18.43
CA GLY A 247 25.11 -4.46 19.01
C GLY A 247 24.54 -5.07 20.30
N THR A 248 24.20 -6.36 20.28
CA THR A 248 23.71 -7.10 21.45
C THR A 248 24.70 -7.06 22.61
N ALA A 249 26.00 -7.20 22.34
CA ALA A 249 27.03 -7.07 23.38
C ALA A 249 27.06 -5.67 24.01
N MET A 250 26.87 -4.61 23.21
CA MET A 250 26.78 -3.23 23.71
C MET A 250 25.54 -2.99 24.59
N LEU A 251 24.46 -3.74 24.40
CA LEU A 251 23.25 -3.64 25.23
C LEU A 251 23.46 -4.13 26.67
N ALA A 252 24.48 -4.95 26.93
CA ALA A 252 24.75 -5.47 28.28
C ALA A 252 25.13 -4.36 29.29
N GLY A 253 25.68 -3.24 28.81
CA GLY A 253 26.07 -2.09 29.63
C GLY A 253 24.98 -1.02 29.77
N LEU A 254 23.76 -1.28 29.31
CA LEU A 254 22.67 -0.31 29.28
C LEU A 254 21.42 -0.86 29.97
N ASP A 255 20.67 0.03 30.62
CA ASP A 255 19.33 -0.27 31.09
C ASP A 255 18.39 -0.44 29.89
N ARG A 256 17.90 -1.67 29.71
CA ARG A 256 17.04 -2.04 28.58
C ARG A 256 15.68 -1.34 28.63
N ALA A 257 15.11 -1.10 29.81
CA ALA A 257 13.83 -0.41 29.95
C ALA A 257 13.98 1.07 29.56
N GLN A 258 15.06 1.72 30.00
CA GLN A 258 15.38 3.08 29.56
C GLN A 258 15.62 3.18 28.05
N LEU A 259 16.29 2.19 27.46
CA LEU A 259 16.51 2.15 26.02
C LEU A 259 15.20 1.95 25.25
N SER A 260 14.32 1.05 25.69
CA SER A 260 12.98 0.88 25.12
C SER A 260 12.20 2.20 25.17
N ALA A 261 12.13 2.84 26.33
CA ALA A 261 11.44 4.13 26.50
C ALA A 261 12.02 5.22 25.59
N LEU A 262 13.35 5.30 25.47
CA LEU A 262 14.02 6.24 24.57
C LEU A 262 13.65 5.97 23.10
N ILE A 263 13.71 4.71 22.65
CA ILE A 263 13.36 4.35 21.27
C ILE A 263 11.89 4.71 21.00
N ILE A 264 10.98 4.39 21.91
CA ILE A 264 9.55 4.72 21.78
C ILE A 264 9.35 6.24 21.63
N GLY A 265 10.04 7.04 22.46
CA GLY A 265 10.00 8.51 22.37
C GLY A 265 10.53 9.02 21.03
N LEU A 266 11.68 8.51 20.57
CA LEU A 266 12.28 8.89 19.28
C LEU A 266 11.37 8.52 18.10
N LEU A 267 10.75 7.34 18.12
CA LEU A 267 9.81 6.91 17.08
C LEU A 267 8.53 7.75 17.05
N ALA A 268 8.13 8.34 18.18
CA ALA A 268 6.98 9.24 18.27
C ALA A 268 7.31 10.67 17.81
N GLU A 269 8.51 11.16 18.09
CA GLU A 269 8.92 12.54 17.77
C GLU A 269 9.41 12.71 16.33
N VAL A 270 10.15 11.73 15.80
CA VAL A 270 10.83 11.87 14.51
C VAL A 270 9.85 11.79 13.35
N VAL A 271 9.89 12.80 12.48
CA VAL A 271 9.15 12.82 11.22
C VAL A 271 10.14 12.99 10.06
N PRO A 272 10.47 11.90 9.32
CA PRO A 272 11.38 12.01 8.19
C PRO A 272 10.82 12.95 7.11
N ASP A 273 11.66 13.85 6.63
CA ASP A 273 11.35 14.81 5.56
C ASP A 273 12.09 14.40 4.27
N PRO A 274 11.38 13.88 3.26
CA PRO A 274 12.00 13.49 2.01
C PRO A 274 12.61 14.68 1.24
N GLY A 275 12.22 15.92 1.58
CA GLY A 275 12.72 17.14 0.92
C GLY A 275 14.00 17.67 1.55
N ARG A 276 14.35 17.17 2.74
CA ARG A 276 15.54 17.54 3.49
C ARG A 276 16.22 16.29 4.05
N ILE A 277 17.09 15.71 3.23
CA ILE A 277 17.84 14.50 3.58
C ILE A 277 18.65 14.72 4.86
N ASP A 278 18.46 13.84 5.84
CA ASP A 278 19.22 13.79 7.10
C ASP A 278 19.88 12.42 7.24
N ASP A 279 21.19 12.36 6.98
CA ASP A 279 21.96 11.11 7.04
C ASP A 279 22.12 10.60 8.48
N SER A 280 21.97 11.47 9.49
CA SER A 280 22.07 11.06 10.88
C SER A 280 20.90 10.20 11.36
N LEU A 281 19.82 10.09 10.56
CA LEU A 281 18.76 9.11 10.76
C LEU A 281 19.24 7.65 10.64
N ASP A 282 20.44 7.40 10.11
CA ASP A 282 21.06 6.07 10.14
C ASP A 282 21.33 5.59 11.59
N ILE A 283 21.45 6.50 12.57
CA ILE A 283 21.48 6.15 14.00
C ILE A 283 20.13 5.53 14.42
N LEU A 284 19.00 6.19 14.10
CA LEU A 284 17.66 5.67 14.39
C LEU A 284 17.41 4.33 13.69
N LYS A 285 17.89 4.19 12.45
CA LYS A 285 17.82 2.92 11.71
C LYS A 285 18.51 1.78 12.45
N GLY A 286 19.71 2.02 12.97
CA GLY A 286 20.44 1.06 13.80
C GLY A 286 19.71 0.73 15.10
N LEU A 287 19.15 1.73 15.80
CA LEU A 287 18.36 1.51 17.01
C LEU A 287 17.13 0.62 16.74
N ILE A 288 16.41 0.86 15.64
CA ILE A 288 15.29 0.01 15.21
C ILE A 288 15.73 -1.43 15.02
N TRP A 289 16.90 -1.67 14.41
CA TRP A 289 17.45 -3.02 14.22
C TRP A 289 17.86 -3.73 15.51
N LEU A 290 18.01 -3.01 16.63
CA LEU A 290 18.31 -3.60 17.94
C LEU A 290 17.05 -3.90 18.77
N THR A 291 15.88 -3.40 18.36
CA THR A 291 14.60 -3.67 19.05
C THR A 291 14.28 -5.17 19.25
N PRO A 292 14.66 -6.11 18.36
CA PRO A 292 14.43 -7.54 18.62
C PRO A 292 15.20 -8.10 19.82
N GLN A 293 16.16 -7.37 20.37
CA GLN A 293 16.94 -7.76 21.55
C GLN A 293 16.36 -7.17 22.86
N LEU A 294 15.25 -6.44 22.76
CA LEU A 294 14.55 -5.75 23.85
C LEU A 294 13.17 -6.39 24.08
N ASP A 295 12.32 -5.77 24.91
CA ASP A 295 10.95 -6.25 25.14
C ASP A 295 10.06 -6.01 23.90
N HIS A 296 9.64 -7.10 23.26
CA HIS A 296 8.86 -7.05 22.02
C HIS A 296 7.45 -6.51 22.23
N ALA A 297 6.83 -6.79 23.39
CA ALA A 297 5.45 -6.42 23.64
C ALA A 297 5.26 -4.89 23.69
N GLU A 298 6.22 -4.19 24.28
CA GLU A 298 6.21 -2.72 24.36
C GLU A 298 6.60 -2.05 23.03
N LEU A 299 7.49 -2.67 22.24
CA LEU A 299 8.10 -2.04 21.06
C LEU A 299 7.37 -2.33 19.73
N ALA A 300 6.66 -3.45 19.60
CA ALA A 300 6.02 -3.83 18.35
C ALA A 300 5.07 -2.73 17.81
N GLY A 301 4.16 -2.24 18.65
CA GLY A 301 3.22 -1.17 18.29
C GLY A 301 3.89 0.14 17.85
N PRO A 302 4.81 0.72 18.65
CA PRO A 302 5.60 1.90 18.27
C PRO A 302 6.37 1.72 16.94
N VAL A 303 7.05 0.59 16.76
CA VAL A 303 7.79 0.29 15.51
C VAL A 303 6.84 0.21 14.32
N GLY A 304 5.68 -0.43 14.49
CA GLY A 304 4.66 -0.50 13.45
C GLY A 304 4.09 0.86 13.08
N ARG A 305 3.76 1.72 14.05
CA ARG A 305 3.29 3.09 13.77
C ARG A 305 4.33 3.92 13.02
N PHE A 306 5.60 3.79 13.38
CA PHE A 306 6.68 4.48 12.69
C PHE A 306 6.89 3.95 11.27
N ALA A 307 6.73 2.64 11.04
CA ALA A 307 6.74 2.06 9.70
C ALA A 307 5.65 2.68 8.80
N GLU A 308 4.42 2.79 9.32
CA GLU A 308 3.31 3.43 8.61
C GLU A 308 3.61 4.90 8.28
N LEU A 309 4.15 5.67 9.23
CA LEU A 309 4.60 7.04 9.00
C LEU A 309 5.66 7.11 7.88
N CYS A 310 6.66 6.22 7.91
CA CYS A 310 7.74 6.18 6.93
C CYS A 310 7.24 5.95 5.50
N PHE A 311 6.18 5.17 5.32
CA PHE A 311 5.58 4.90 4.01
C PHE A 311 4.45 5.86 3.61
N ARG A 312 4.13 6.85 4.46
CA ARG A 312 3.15 7.89 4.12
C ARG A 312 3.64 8.70 2.92
N LYS A 313 2.79 8.86 1.91
CA LYS A 313 3.11 9.60 0.69
C LYS A 313 3.13 11.11 0.95
N VAL A 314 4.21 11.77 0.53
CA VAL A 314 4.38 13.21 0.43
C VAL A 314 4.19 13.63 -1.04
N PRO A 315 3.34 14.63 -1.33
CA PRO A 315 3.13 15.12 -2.70
C PRO A 315 4.45 15.41 -3.42
N ASN A 316 4.58 14.96 -4.66
CA ASN A 316 5.75 15.13 -5.54
C ASN A 316 7.08 14.52 -5.06
N GLN A 317 7.11 13.84 -3.91
CA GLN A 317 8.36 13.29 -3.35
C GLN A 317 8.31 11.78 -3.11
N GLY A 318 7.12 11.21 -2.88
CA GLY A 318 6.95 9.78 -2.59
C GLY A 318 6.89 9.49 -1.10
N ALA A 319 7.36 8.31 -0.66
CA ALA A 319 7.36 7.94 0.77
C ALA A 319 8.31 8.82 1.59
N ARG A 320 7.97 9.07 2.87
CA ARG A 320 8.83 9.84 3.78
C ARG A 320 10.23 9.26 3.96
N SER A 321 10.32 7.94 4.17
CA SER A 321 11.61 7.24 4.21
C SER A 321 11.44 5.74 3.97
N VAL A 322 11.78 5.27 2.77
CA VAL A 322 11.77 3.83 2.45
C VAL A 322 12.81 3.07 3.30
N SER A 323 13.95 3.69 3.58
CA SER A 323 15.05 3.09 4.36
C SER A 323 14.61 2.76 5.79
N LEU A 324 14.04 3.74 6.51
CA LEU A 324 13.56 3.56 7.88
C LEU A 324 12.33 2.65 7.93
N GLY A 325 11.41 2.77 6.96
CA GLY A 325 10.25 1.89 6.85
C GLY A 325 10.67 0.43 6.72
N ASN A 326 11.62 0.13 5.83
CA ASN A 326 12.15 -1.23 5.67
C ASN A 326 12.89 -1.75 6.91
N ALA A 327 13.55 -0.86 7.67
CA ALA A 327 14.17 -1.25 8.93
C ALA A 327 13.14 -1.68 9.98
N CYS A 328 11.99 -0.99 10.06
CA CYS A 328 10.88 -1.37 10.93
C CYS A 328 10.28 -2.71 10.53
N LEU A 329 10.04 -2.93 9.22
CA LEU A 329 9.55 -4.21 8.72
C LEU A 329 10.51 -5.35 9.02
N TRP A 330 11.82 -5.09 8.97
CA TRP A 330 12.83 -6.06 9.38
C TRP A 330 12.75 -6.36 10.88
N ALA A 331 12.68 -5.34 11.73
CA ALA A 331 12.60 -5.49 13.17
C ALA A 331 11.34 -6.27 13.60
N LEU A 332 10.16 -5.93 13.08
CA LEU A 332 8.91 -6.65 13.37
C LEU A 332 9.00 -8.13 12.99
N SER A 333 9.61 -8.44 11.85
CA SER A 333 9.83 -9.83 11.42
C SER A 333 10.81 -10.59 12.31
N ALA A 334 11.76 -9.90 12.95
CA ALA A 334 12.69 -10.51 13.91
C ALA A 334 12.11 -10.60 15.33
N MET A 335 10.98 -9.96 15.62
CA MET A 335 10.21 -10.06 16.87
C MET A 335 9.02 -11.03 16.76
N ALA A 336 8.87 -11.71 15.62
CA ALA A 336 7.63 -12.39 15.21
C ALA A 336 7.26 -13.63 16.04
N ASP A 337 8.16 -14.11 16.91
CA ASP A 337 7.83 -15.11 17.93
C ASP A 337 6.76 -14.61 18.91
N GLY A 338 6.58 -13.28 19.03
CA GLY A 338 5.52 -12.65 19.80
C GLY A 338 4.26 -12.34 18.97
N PRO A 339 3.04 -12.54 19.51
CA PRO A 339 1.78 -12.28 18.80
C PRO A 339 1.65 -10.83 18.34
N HIS A 340 2.17 -9.86 19.12
CA HIS A 340 2.09 -8.43 18.81
C HIS A 340 2.86 -8.01 17.54
N ALA A 341 4.04 -8.57 17.29
CA ALA A 341 4.83 -8.21 16.12
C ALA A 341 4.22 -8.78 14.83
N THR A 342 3.69 -10.00 14.91
CA THR A 342 2.92 -10.63 13.84
C THR A 342 1.65 -9.84 13.54
N ALA A 343 0.90 -9.41 14.57
CA ALA A 343 -0.25 -8.52 14.44
C ALA A 343 0.08 -7.25 13.64
N GLU A 344 1.20 -6.61 14.00
CA GLU A 344 1.65 -5.38 13.36
C GLU A 344 2.01 -5.58 11.89
N LEU A 345 2.63 -6.70 11.52
CA LEU A 345 2.90 -7.01 10.10
C LEU A 345 1.61 -7.13 9.28
N PHE A 346 0.58 -7.80 9.79
CA PHE A 346 -0.72 -7.87 9.12
C PHE A 346 -1.43 -6.51 9.06
N ARG A 347 -1.41 -5.75 10.16
CA ARG A 347 -1.94 -4.37 10.19
C ARG A 347 -1.26 -3.49 9.14
N LEU A 348 0.06 -3.59 9.01
CA LEU A 348 0.85 -2.86 8.03
C LEU A 348 0.58 -3.32 6.60
N GLN A 349 0.35 -4.61 6.38
CA GLN A 349 -0.08 -5.14 5.08
C GLN A 349 -1.42 -4.50 4.64
N ALA A 350 -2.35 -4.31 5.57
CA ALA A 350 -3.61 -3.65 5.26
C ALA A 350 -3.43 -2.13 4.99
N LYS A 351 -2.60 -1.45 5.77
CA LYS A 351 -2.46 0.03 5.76
C LYS A 351 -1.52 0.57 4.68
N ILE A 352 -0.37 -0.05 4.44
CA ILE A 352 0.66 0.48 3.54
C ILE A 352 0.34 0.10 2.10
N LYS A 353 0.03 1.05 1.21
CA LYS A 353 -0.28 0.75 -0.20
C LYS A 353 0.93 0.82 -1.15
N TYR A 354 2.13 1.07 -0.63
CA TYR A 354 3.34 1.17 -1.45
C TYR A 354 3.74 -0.23 -1.99
N PRO A 355 3.85 -0.44 -3.32
CA PRO A 355 4.09 -1.78 -3.88
C PRO A 355 5.37 -2.45 -3.39
N SER A 356 6.46 -1.69 -3.26
CA SER A 356 7.72 -2.21 -2.73
C SER A 356 7.61 -2.68 -1.29
N ALA A 357 6.89 -1.94 -0.44
CA ALA A 357 6.63 -2.31 0.95
C ALA A 357 5.71 -3.53 1.04
N GLN A 358 4.66 -3.59 0.21
CA GLN A 358 3.76 -4.74 0.12
C GLN A 358 4.52 -6.04 -0.20
N GLY A 359 5.42 -6.01 -1.19
CA GLY A 359 6.26 -7.16 -1.52
C GLY A 359 7.17 -7.59 -0.37
N VAL A 360 7.73 -6.62 0.37
CA VAL A 360 8.57 -6.91 1.55
C VAL A 360 7.75 -7.53 2.69
N ILE A 361 6.56 -6.99 2.99
CA ILE A 361 5.68 -7.52 4.05
C ILE A 361 5.23 -8.94 3.70
N ALA A 362 4.76 -9.16 2.47
CA ALA A 362 4.29 -10.46 2.01
C ALA A 362 5.41 -11.53 2.09
N LYS A 363 6.63 -11.19 1.65
CA LYS A 363 7.78 -12.10 1.75
C LYS A 363 8.12 -12.47 3.20
N ARG A 364 7.97 -11.52 4.13
CA ARG A 364 8.26 -11.73 5.56
C ARG A 364 7.20 -12.60 6.23
N LEU A 365 5.92 -12.34 5.96
CA LEU A 365 4.82 -13.17 6.45
C LEU A 365 4.92 -14.60 5.93
N ALA A 366 5.31 -14.78 4.66
CA ALA A 366 5.57 -16.11 4.10
C ALA A 366 6.72 -16.83 4.82
N ALA A 367 7.85 -16.15 5.05
CA ALA A 367 8.97 -16.74 5.79
C ALA A 367 8.60 -17.13 7.24
N LEU A 368 7.73 -16.35 7.89
CA LEU A 368 7.22 -16.65 9.22
C LEU A 368 6.27 -17.85 9.23
N ALA A 369 5.39 -17.94 8.24
CA ALA A 369 4.51 -19.10 8.02
C ALA A 369 5.35 -20.38 7.84
N ASP A 370 6.37 -20.32 6.98
CA ASP A 370 7.27 -21.44 6.74
C ASP A 370 8.03 -21.87 8.01
N SER A 371 8.54 -20.92 8.80
CA SER A 371 9.30 -21.24 10.02
C SER A 371 8.43 -21.75 11.17
N SER A 372 7.15 -21.36 11.21
CA SER A 372 6.21 -21.78 12.26
C SER A 372 5.40 -23.04 11.89
N GLY A 373 5.48 -23.50 10.64
CA GLY A 373 4.68 -24.62 10.14
C GLY A 373 3.17 -24.30 10.05
N GLN A 374 2.80 -23.02 10.10
CA GLN A 374 1.42 -22.55 10.03
C GLN A 374 1.14 -21.86 8.70
N SER A 375 -0.11 -21.86 8.25
CA SER A 375 -0.48 -21.01 7.11
C SER A 375 -0.46 -19.54 7.50
N ILE A 376 -0.23 -18.64 6.54
CA ILE A 376 -0.33 -17.19 6.76
C ILE A 376 -1.69 -16.83 7.37
N ALA A 377 -2.76 -17.47 6.91
CA ALA A 377 -4.10 -17.24 7.41
C ALA A 377 -4.26 -17.63 8.89
N ALA A 378 -3.64 -18.74 9.31
CA ALA A 378 -3.64 -19.18 10.71
C ALA A 378 -2.83 -18.24 11.61
N LEU A 379 -1.65 -17.79 11.17
CA LEU A 379 -0.84 -16.82 11.91
C LEU A 379 -1.61 -15.52 12.18
N GLU A 380 -2.36 -15.03 11.19
CA GLU A 380 -3.19 -13.83 11.35
C GLU A 380 -4.41 -14.06 12.26
N ASP A 381 -4.89 -15.30 12.37
CA ASP A 381 -5.98 -15.64 13.29
C ASP A 381 -5.52 -15.60 14.74
N ILE A 382 -4.31 -16.11 15.01
CA ILE A 382 -3.72 -16.22 16.34
C ILE A 382 -3.15 -14.87 16.80
N GLY A 383 -2.55 -14.10 15.89
CA GLY A 383 -1.85 -12.86 16.21
C GLY A 383 -2.73 -11.65 16.51
N LEU A 384 -4.06 -11.79 16.65
CA LEU A 384 -4.93 -10.64 16.88
C LEU A 384 -4.85 -10.18 18.36
N PRO A 385 -4.59 -8.89 18.66
CA PRO A 385 -4.59 -8.40 20.03
C PRO A 385 -6.02 -8.20 20.57
N ASP A 386 -6.20 -8.41 21.88
CA ASP A 386 -7.47 -8.13 22.57
C ASP A 386 -7.71 -6.64 22.86
N HIS A 387 -6.71 -5.77 22.65
CA HIS A 387 -6.78 -4.33 22.92
C HIS A 387 -7.18 -3.93 24.35
N GLY A 388 -7.06 -4.85 25.31
CA GLY A 388 -7.50 -4.64 26.69
C GLY A 388 -9.02 -4.69 26.87
N LEU A 389 -9.75 -5.29 25.92
CA LEU A 389 -11.17 -5.58 26.05
C LEU A 389 -11.39 -6.79 26.97
N ASP A 390 -12.44 -6.74 27.77
CA ASP A 390 -12.92 -7.84 28.60
C ASP A 390 -13.87 -8.77 27.82
N GLU A 391 -14.42 -9.78 28.51
CA GLU A 391 -15.32 -10.77 27.92
C GLU A 391 -16.61 -10.19 27.34
N THR A 392 -17.00 -9.00 27.82
CA THR A 392 -18.21 -8.28 27.40
C THR A 392 -17.93 -7.30 26.26
N GLY A 393 -16.70 -7.26 25.74
CA GLY A 393 -16.28 -6.33 24.71
C GLY A 393 -16.11 -4.91 25.25
N ARG A 394 -15.76 -4.75 26.53
CA ARG A 394 -15.55 -3.45 27.17
C ARG A 394 -14.12 -3.24 27.63
N ARG A 395 -13.65 -2.00 27.56
CA ARG A 395 -12.40 -1.56 28.19
C ARG A 395 -12.70 -0.37 29.07
N VAL A 396 -12.34 -0.49 30.35
CA VAL A 396 -12.64 0.50 31.39
C VAL A 396 -11.36 1.14 31.90
N GLU A 397 -11.30 2.47 31.88
CA GLU A 397 -10.17 3.25 32.37
C GLU A 397 -10.62 4.30 33.39
N GLN A 398 -9.90 4.41 34.51
CA GLN A 398 -10.14 5.43 35.53
C GLN A 398 -9.22 6.62 35.31
N LEU A 399 -9.78 7.82 35.22
CA LEU A 399 -9.03 9.05 34.99
C LEU A 399 -9.62 10.23 35.77
N ALA A 400 -8.84 10.79 36.69
CA ALA A 400 -9.24 11.95 37.51
C ALA A 400 -10.58 11.76 38.27
N GLY A 401 -10.87 10.55 38.74
CA GLY A 401 -12.13 10.22 39.43
C GLY A 401 -13.34 9.99 38.50
N PHE A 402 -13.12 9.98 37.17
CA PHE A 402 -14.12 9.64 36.17
C PHE A 402 -13.79 8.29 35.52
N THR A 403 -14.81 7.58 35.06
CA THR A 403 -14.65 6.31 34.36
C THR A 403 -14.92 6.51 32.86
N ALA A 404 -13.92 6.20 32.04
CA ALA A 404 -14.04 6.10 30.60
C ALA A 404 -14.28 4.64 30.21
N THR A 405 -15.35 4.36 29.47
CA THR A 405 -15.67 3.01 28.99
C THR A 405 -15.70 3.00 27.46
N ILE A 406 -14.80 2.22 26.86
CA ILE A 406 -14.89 1.88 25.44
C ILE A 406 -15.77 0.62 25.33
N THR A 407 -16.82 0.69 24.51
CA THR A 407 -17.72 -0.45 24.25
C THR A 407 -17.63 -0.84 22.78
N LEU A 408 -17.32 -2.11 22.53
CA LEU A 408 -17.30 -2.72 21.21
C LEU A 408 -18.63 -3.41 20.90
N THR A 409 -19.22 -3.10 19.75
CA THR A 409 -20.35 -3.86 19.20
C THR A 409 -19.91 -4.59 17.92
N ALA A 410 -20.81 -5.38 17.32
CA ALA A 410 -20.55 -5.98 16.02
C ALA A 410 -20.24 -4.92 14.95
N THR A 411 -20.90 -3.75 15.03
CA THR A 411 -20.94 -2.74 13.97
C THR A 411 -20.15 -1.47 14.24
N ASP A 412 -19.87 -1.15 15.50
CA ASP A 412 -19.19 0.08 15.89
C ASP A 412 -18.35 -0.09 17.17
N THR A 413 -17.68 1.00 17.54
CA THR A 413 -17.05 1.17 18.84
C THR A 413 -17.39 2.55 19.39
N SER A 414 -17.78 2.63 20.66
CA SER A 414 -18.18 3.87 21.33
C SER A 414 -17.33 4.17 22.57
N LEU A 415 -17.34 5.43 23.02
CA LEU A 415 -16.65 5.89 24.23
C LEU A 415 -17.62 6.69 25.10
N ASP A 416 -17.95 6.12 26.26
CA ASP A 416 -18.84 6.71 27.25
C ASP A 416 -18.06 7.15 28.49
N TRP A 417 -18.57 8.16 29.18
CA TRP A 417 -17.99 8.71 30.41
C TRP A 417 -18.98 8.62 31.56
N GLN A 418 -18.49 8.28 32.75
CA GLN A 418 -19.26 8.28 33.99
C GLN A 418 -18.53 9.07 35.07
N ASP A 419 -19.29 9.71 35.96
CA ASP A 419 -18.73 10.34 37.16
C ASP A 419 -18.39 9.32 38.26
N ALA A 420 -17.83 9.79 39.38
CA ALA A 420 -17.45 8.96 40.52
C ALA A 420 -18.64 8.20 41.16
N THR A 421 -19.88 8.59 40.86
CA THR A 421 -21.10 7.92 41.34
C THR A 421 -21.69 6.94 40.32
N GLY A 422 -21.06 6.81 39.14
CA GLY A 422 -21.52 5.97 38.03
C GLY A 422 -22.54 6.65 37.11
N LYS A 423 -22.80 7.96 37.27
CA LYS A 423 -23.78 8.67 36.44
C LYS A 423 -23.19 8.97 35.05
N PRO A 424 -23.91 8.68 33.95
CA PRO A 424 -23.41 8.92 32.60
C PRO A 424 -23.29 10.42 32.28
N LEU A 425 -22.23 10.77 31.58
CA LEU A 425 -21.88 12.12 31.16
C LEU A 425 -21.97 12.24 29.64
N LYS A 426 -22.62 13.32 29.17
CA LYS A 426 -22.81 13.59 27.72
C LYS A 426 -21.53 14.03 27.00
N ALA A 427 -20.49 14.39 27.74
CA ALA A 427 -19.24 14.90 27.20
C ALA A 427 -18.07 14.53 28.10
N VAL A 428 -16.86 14.61 27.54
CA VAL A 428 -15.62 14.43 28.30
C VAL A 428 -15.57 15.43 29.46
N PRO A 429 -15.30 14.98 30.70
CA PRO A 429 -15.20 15.85 31.87
C PRO A 429 -14.20 17.00 31.68
N ALA A 430 -14.54 18.19 32.19
CA ALA A 430 -13.68 19.37 32.07
C ALA A 430 -12.30 19.15 32.69
N ALA A 431 -12.24 18.51 33.87
CA ALA A 431 -11.00 18.19 34.58
C ALA A 431 -10.05 17.32 33.73
N VAL A 432 -10.60 16.33 33.02
CA VAL A 432 -9.84 15.47 32.10
C VAL A 432 -9.34 16.28 30.90
N ARG A 433 -10.19 17.11 30.30
CA ARG A 433 -9.84 17.91 29.11
C ARG A 433 -8.72 18.92 29.37
N THR A 434 -8.61 19.47 30.58
CA THR A 434 -7.59 20.48 30.92
C THR A 434 -6.34 19.87 31.54
N GLY A 435 -6.50 18.92 32.46
CA GLY A 435 -5.40 18.35 33.27
C GLY A 435 -4.80 17.06 32.73
N HIS A 436 -5.50 16.31 31.90
CA HIS A 436 -5.13 14.95 31.47
C HIS A 436 -5.18 14.78 29.94
N LYS A 437 -4.64 15.77 29.21
CA LYS A 437 -4.70 15.78 27.74
C LYS A 437 -4.00 14.60 27.08
N ALA A 438 -2.86 14.18 27.63
CA ALA A 438 -2.09 13.05 27.11
C ALA A 438 -2.86 11.73 27.28
N ASP A 439 -3.41 11.50 28.47
CA ASP A 439 -4.22 10.31 28.78
C ASP A 439 -5.49 10.26 27.93
N LEU A 440 -6.19 11.39 27.79
CA LEU A 440 -7.35 11.48 26.90
C LEU A 440 -7.00 11.19 25.44
N ALA A 441 -5.82 11.62 24.96
CA ALA A 441 -5.34 11.30 23.63
C ALA A 441 -5.04 9.81 23.48
N ALA A 442 -4.49 9.16 24.51
CA ALA A 442 -4.26 7.71 24.54
C ALA A 442 -5.57 6.92 24.50
N ILE A 443 -6.59 7.29 25.29
CA ILE A 443 -7.92 6.66 25.28
C ILE A 443 -8.57 6.77 23.89
N ARG A 444 -8.56 7.98 23.30
CA ARG A 444 -9.10 8.21 21.95
C ARG A 444 -8.34 7.41 20.89
N LYS A 445 -7.04 7.23 21.08
CA LYS A 445 -6.22 6.40 20.20
C LYS A 445 -6.59 4.93 20.33
N ALA A 446 -6.77 4.42 21.54
CA ALA A 446 -7.25 3.06 21.79
C ALA A 446 -8.61 2.81 21.13
N LEU A 447 -9.57 3.74 21.28
CA LEU A 447 -10.87 3.69 20.60
C LEU A 447 -10.72 3.55 19.08
N ALA A 448 -9.88 4.39 18.47
CA ALA A 448 -9.65 4.36 17.02
C ALA A 448 -8.95 3.06 16.55
N ASP A 449 -8.04 2.52 17.37
CA ASP A 449 -7.33 1.28 17.06
C ASP A 449 -8.26 0.06 17.17
N ILE A 450 -9.13 0.01 18.17
CA ILE A 450 -10.17 -1.02 18.32
C ILE A 450 -11.13 -0.99 17.13
N GLU A 451 -11.63 0.19 16.75
CA GLU A 451 -12.55 0.31 15.61
C GLU A 451 -11.88 -0.09 14.29
N ALA A 452 -10.62 0.30 14.08
CA ALA A 452 -9.87 -0.10 12.91
C ALA A 452 -9.63 -1.62 12.86
N ALA A 453 -9.36 -2.24 14.01
CA ALA A 453 -9.19 -3.68 14.12
C ALA A 453 -10.51 -4.42 13.86
N ARG A 454 -11.63 -3.96 14.45
CA ARG A 454 -12.99 -4.48 14.22
C ARG A 454 -13.35 -4.43 12.73
N ALA A 455 -13.24 -3.25 12.11
CA ALA A 455 -13.55 -3.07 10.69
C ALA A 455 -12.67 -3.97 9.79
N GLY A 456 -11.40 -4.16 10.15
CA GLY A 456 -10.50 -5.09 9.48
C GLY A 456 -10.98 -6.54 9.57
N GLN A 457 -11.43 -6.99 10.75
CA GLN A 457 -11.97 -8.36 10.92
C GLN A 457 -13.27 -8.59 10.14
N VAL A 458 -14.14 -7.58 10.04
CA VAL A 458 -15.36 -7.66 9.21
C VAL A 458 -15.01 -7.87 7.74
N LEU A 459 -14.09 -7.08 7.20
CA LEU A 459 -13.64 -7.21 5.80
C LEU A 459 -13.00 -8.57 5.54
N ARG A 460 -12.23 -9.09 6.51
CA ARG A 460 -11.58 -10.40 6.40
C ARG A 460 -12.57 -11.56 6.45
N LEU A 461 -13.57 -11.49 7.32
CA LEU A 461 -14.66 -12.46 7.34
C LEU A 461 -15.47 -12.42 6.05
N GLU A 462 -15.74 -11.24 5.48
CA GLU A 462 -16.40 -11.15 4.17
C GLU A 462 -15.54 -11.77 3.05
N ALA A 463 -14.23 -11.53 3.04
CA ALA A 463 -13.30 -12.11 2.06
C ALA A 463 -13.21 -13.66 2.14
N SER A 464 -13.55 -14.25 3.30
CA SER A 464 -13.48 -15.69 3.55
C SER A 464 -14.29 -16.53 2.56
N TRP A 465 -15.40 -15.96 2.03
CA TRP A 465 -16.22 -16.56 0.99
C TRP A 465 -15.46 -16.77 -0.32
N VAL A 466 -14.78 -15.73 -0.78
CA VAL A 466 -13.98 -15.77 -2.01
C VAL A 466 -12.71 -16.60 -1.82
N GLU A 467 -12.15 -16.64 -0.61
CA GLU A 467 -10.93 -17.37 -0.29
C GLU A 467 -11.14 -18.87 0.02
N ARG A 468 -12.40 -19.36 -0.03
CA ARG A 468 -12.78 -20.74 0.35
C ARG A 468 -12.30 -21.13 1.75
N ARG A 469 -12.41 -20.19 2.68
CA ARG A 469 -11.88 -20.39 4.03
C ARG A 469 -12.85 -21.20 4.88
N ASP A 470 -12.30 -22.15 5.61
CA ASP A 470 -12.98 -22.86 6.68
C ASP A 470 -12.02 -23.10 7.85
N TRP A 471 -12.58 -23.36 9.03
CA TRP A 471 -11.83 -23.55 10.26
C TRP A 471 -12.16 -24.89 10.90
N ALA A 472 -11.20 -25.45 11.65
CA ALA A 472 -11.55 -26.52 12.59
C ALA A 472 -12.40 -25.91 13.71
N LEU A 473 -13.38 -26.67 14.21
CA LEU A 473 -14.25 -26.20 15.28
C LEU A 473 -13.48 -25.66 16.48
N ALA A 474 -12.44 -26.38 16.94
CA ALA A 474 -11.62 -25.97 18.07
C ALA A 474 -10.92 -24.61 17.84
N ASP A 475 -10.32 -24.40 16.66
CA ASP A 475 -9.65 -23.15 16.31
C ASP A 475 -10.64 -21.99 16.21
N TRP A 476 -11.82 -22.23 15.63
CA TRP A 476 -12.87 -21.22 15.54
C TRP A 476 -13.40 -20.84 16.94
N GLN A 477 -13.62 -21.81 17.81
CA GLN A 477 -14.02 -21.54 19.19
C GLN A 477 -12.96 -20.74 19.94
N ALA A 478 -11.68 -21.10 19.82
CA ALA A 478 -10.59 -20.43 20.51
C ALA A 478 -10.32 -19.01 19.99
N HIS A 479 -10.26 -18.84 18.66
CA HIS A 479 -9.74 -17.62 18.03
C HIS A 479 -10.81 -16.71 17.43
N TYR A 480 -12.07 -17.14 17.33
CA TYR A 480 -13.19 -16.31 16.86
C TYR A 480 -14.22 -16.09 17.96
N LEU A 481 -14.91 -17.16 18.40
CA LEU A 481 -15.97 -17.03 19.39
C LEU A 481 -15.43 -16.61 20.76
N GLY A 482 -14.27 -17.14 21.16
CA GLY A 482 -13.61 -16.83 22.43
C GLY A 482 -12.81 -15.51 22.44
N HIS A 483 -12.53 -14.93 21.28
CA HIS A 483 -11.66 -13.76 21.18
C HIS A 483 -12.41 -12.46 21.47
N ARG A 484 -11.86 -11.57 22.32
CA ARG A 484 -12.57 -10.38 22.85
C ARG A 484 -13.02 -9.40 21.76
N LEU A 485 -12.13 -9.13 20.80
CA LEU A 485 -12.44 -8.29 19.64
C LEU A 485 -13.44 -8.93 18.64
N ARG A 486 -13.35 -10.24 18.38
CA ARG A 486 -14.15 -10.91 17.32
C ARG A 486 -15.52 -11.36 17.81
N ARG A 487 -15.67 -11.68 19.09
CA ARG A 487 -16.89 -12.25 19.66
C ARG A 487 -18.16 -11.47 19.28
N PRO A 488 -18.24 -10.12 19.42
CA PRO A 488 -19.43 -9.39 19.02
C PRO A 488 -19.77 -9.52 17.52
N ILE A 489 -18.76 -9.60 16.66
CA ILE A 489 -18.92 -9.81 15.22
C ILE A 489 -19.45 -11.23 14.95
N VAL A 490 -18.87 -12.23 15.61
CA VAL A 490 -19.19 -13.66 15.43
C VAL A 490 -20.62 -13.97 15.86
N GLU A 491 -21.05 -13.44 17.01
CA GLU A 491 -22.40 -13.61 17.56
C GLU A 491 -23.49 -12.85 16.76
N ALA A 492 -23.09 -11.93 15.88
CA ALA A 492 -23.98 -11.22 14.98
C ALA A 492 -24.14 -11.89 13.60
N LEU A 493 -23.41 -12.98 13.34
CA LEU A 493 -23.36 -13.66 12.04
C LEU A 493 -23.88 -15.09 12.12
N LEU A 494 -24.34 -15.60 10.98
CA LEU A 494 -24.75 -16.99 10.80
C LEU A 494 -23.55 -17.82 10.34
N TRP A 495 -23.46 -19.05 10.84
CA TRP A 495 -22.35 -19.96 10.57
C TRP A 495 -22.88 -21.30 10.09
N ASP A 496 -22.18 -21.91 9.14
CA ASP A 496 -22.38 -23.30 8.76
C ASP A 496 -21.35 -24.14 9.51
N ILE A 497 -21.82 -25.05 10.37
CA ILE A 497 -20.98 -25.97 11.12
C ILE A 497 -21.39 -27.40 10.75
N GLY A 498 -20.56 -28.08 9.97
CA GLY A 498 -20.82 -29.45 9.53
C GLY A 498 -22.13 -29.61 8.74
N GLY A 499 -22.58 -28.57 8.01
CA GLY A 499 -23.83 -28.56 7.24
C GLY A 499 -25.04 -27.99 8.01
N THR A 500 -24.88 -27.66 9.30
CA THR A 500 -25.94 -27.07 10.12
C THR A 500 -25.74 -25.57 10.26
N ILE A 501 -26.76 -24.79 9.90
CA ILE A 501 -26.73 -23.34 10.02
C ILE A 501 -27.10 -22.95 11.46
N VAL A 502 -26.24 -22.15 12.09
CA VAL A 502 -26.40 -21.72 13.48
C VAL A 502 -26.15 -20.23 13.68
N LEU A 503 -26.76 -19.68 14.72
CA LEU A 503 -26.50 -18.36 15.27
C LEU A 503 -25.85 -18.52 16.66
N PRO A 504 -24.60 -18.10 16.86
CA PRO A 504 -23.96 -18.15 18.18
C PRO A 504 -24.61 -17.20 19.18
N ARG A 505 -24.87 -17.68 20.40
CA ARG A 505 -25.40 -16.92 21.54
C ARG A 505 -24.60 -17.25 22.79
N GLY A 506 -23.63 -16.40 23.14
CA GLY A 506 -22.69 -16.72 24.21
C GLY A 506 -21.85 -17.92 23.79
N ASN A 507 -21.94 -19.03 24.53
CA ASN A 507 -21.27 -20.30 24.19
C ASN A 507 -22.23 -21.32 23.56
N ARG A 508 -23.50 -20.96 23.34
CA ARG A 508 -24.51 -21.82 22.70
C ARG A 508 -24.53 -21.57 21.20
N LEU A 509 -24.84 -22.61 20.43
CA LEU A 509 -25.04 -22.52 18.99
C LEU A 509 -26.51 -22.82 18.69
N GLU A 510 -27.29 -21.80 18.37
CA GLU A 510 -28.74 -21.97 18.15
C GLU A 510 -29.04 -22.25 16.68
N THR A 511 -29.84 -23.28 16.40
CA THR A 511 -30.36 -23.51 15.05
C THR A 511 -31.56 -22.61 14.75
N LEU A 512 -32.12 -22.72 13.53
CA LEU A 512 -33.23 -21.87 13.07
C LEU A 512 -34.48 -21.97 13.97
N ASP A 513 -34.75 -23.13 14.57
CA ASP A 513 -35.90 -23.34 15.47
C ASP A 513 -35.62 -22.89 16.92
N GLY A 514 -34.37 -22.53 17.24
CA GLY A 514 -33.93 -22.10 18.57
C GLY A 514 -33.42 -23.22 19.48
N SER A 515 -33.32 -24.45 18.98
CA SER A 515 -32.65 -25.54 19.67
C SER A 515 -31.12 -25.34 19.73
N ASP A 516 -30.50 -25.87 20.78
CA ASP A 516 -29.05 -25.91 20.91
C ASP A 516 -28.46 -27.03 20.05
N PHE A 517 -27.44 -26.69 19.27
CA PHE A 517 -26.67 -27.59 18.44
C PHE A 517 -25.29 -27.87 19.05
N ASN A 518 -24.97 -29.14 19.23
CA ASN A 518 -23.65 -29.61 19.66
C ASN A 518 -22.93 -30.26 18.47
N PRO A 519 -22.04 -29.53 17.78
CA PRO A 519 -21.33 -30.05 16.62
C PRO A 519 -20.32 -31.15 16.99
N PRO A 520 -20.05 -32.11 16.08
CA PRO A 520 -18.93 -33.05 16.22
C PRO A 520 -17.58 -32.31 16.38
N ALA A 521 -16.64 -32.92 17.11
CA ALA A 521 -15.34 -32.30 17.39
C ALA A 521 -14.49 -32.03 16.13
N ASP A 522 -14.68 -32.82 15.09
CA ASP A 522 -14.02 -32.71 13.78
C ASP A 522 -14.79 -31.83 12.78
N ALA A 523 -15.90 -31.21 13.20
CA ALA A 523 -16.69 -30.36 12.33
C ALA A 523 -15.87 -29.18 11.79
N ARG A 524 -16.13 -28.85 10.52
CA ARG A 524 -15.59 -27.65 9.87
C ARG A 524 -16.60 -26.51 10.01
N VAL A 525 -16.09 -25.32 10.29
CA VAL A 525 -16.88 -24.09 10.45
C VAL A 525 -16.63 -23.19 9.24
N ARG A 526 -17.70 -22.62 8.68
CA ARG A 526 -17.67 -21.66 7.57
C ARG A 526 -18.61 -20.52 7.83
N LEU A 527 -18.29 -19.34 7.31
CA LEU A 527 -19.24 -18.24 7.30
C LEU A 527 -20.38 -18.60 6.34
N TRP A 528 -21.62 -18.64 6.84
CA TRP A 528 -22.76 -19.02 6.02
C TRP A 528 -23.02 -18.00 4.90
N HIS A 529 -23.45 -18.45 3.72
CA HIS A 529 -23.78 -17.59 2.58
C HIS A 529 -25.18 -17.91 2.06
N SER A 530 -25.98 -16.88 1.79
CA SER A 530 -27.40 -17.03 1.41
C SER A 530 -27.63 -17.82 0.12
N LEU A 531 -26.73 -17.71 -0.87
CA LEU A 531 -26.75 -18.51 -2.11
C LEU A 531 -26.67 -20.03 -1.86
N LEU A 532 -26.08 -20.47 -0.75
CA LEU A 532 -25.89 -21.89 -0.45
C LEU A 532 -27.11 -22.52 0.24
N SER A 533 -28.22 -21.80 0.35
CA SER A 533 -29.42 -22.27 1.04
C SER A 533 -30.69 -22.03 0.22
N PRO A 534 -31.71 -22.88 0.38
CA PRO A 534 -33.01 -22.65 -0.24
C PRO A 534 -33.60 -21.29 0.16
N PRO A 535 -34.34 -20.60 -0.72
CA PRO A 535 -34.93 -19.30 -0.43
C PRO A 535 -35.79 -19.27 0.85
N ALA A 536 -36.54 -20.34 1.12
CA ALA A 536 -37.36 -20.45 2.33
C ALA A 536 -36.51 -20.39 3.63
N THR A 537 -35.38 -21.09 3.66
CA THR A 537 -34.43 -21.07 4.78
C THR A 537 -33.82 -19.68 4.96
N VAL A 538 -33.44 -19.02 3.86
CA VAL A 538 -32.92 -17.64 3.89
C VAL A 538 -33.95 -16.67 4.48
N LEU A 539 -35.21 -16.76 4.03
CA LEU A 539 -36.29 -15.92 4.52
C LEU A 539 -36.56 -16.13 6.01
N ALA A 540 -36.55 -17.36 6.48
CA ALA A 540 -36.75 -17.67 7.90
C ALA A 540 -35.61 -17.09 8.78
N TRP A 541 -34.35 -17.19 8.33
CA TRP A 541 -33.24 -16.56 9.03
C TRP A 541 -33.32 -15.03 9.03
N ARG A 542 -33.76 -14.40 7.93
CA ARG A 542 -33.98 -12.94 7.89
C ARG A 542 -35.00 -12.51 8.94
N GLU A 543 -36.11 -13.22 9.05
CA GLU A 543 -37.13 -12.94 10.08
C GLU A 543 -36.59 -13.14 11.49
N ARG A 544 -35.80 -14.19 11.73
CA ARG A 544 -35.15 -14.42 13.04
C ARG A 544 -34.20 -13.27 13.41
N ILE A 545 -33.38 -12.79 12.46
CA ILE A 545 -32.46 -11.66 12.68
C ILE A 545 -33.24 -10.38 13.03
N ILE A 546 -34.29 -10.07 12.27
CA ILE A 546 -35.13 -8.89 12.49
C ILE A 546 -35.83 -8.98 13.85
N THR A 547 -36.42 -10.14 14.18
CA THR A 547 -37.13 -10.37 15.44
C THR A 547 -36.19 -10.28 16.64
N ALA A 548 -34.95 -10.73 16.49
CA ALA A 548 -33.93 -10.63 17.53
C ALA A 548 -33.32 -9.22 17.68
N GLY A 549 -33.69 -8.24 16.84
CA GLY A 549 -33.10 -6.91 16.85
C GLY A 549 -31.61 -6.90 16.53
N LEU A 550 -31.12 -7.90 15.79
CA LEU A 550 -29.70 -8.09 15.50
C LEU A 550 -29.30 -7.32 14.23
N THR A 551 -28.20 -6.57 14.31
CA THR A 551 -27.60 -5.92 13.14
C THR A 551 -26.33 -6.66 12.72
N GLN A 552 -26.35 -7.23 11.52
CA GLN A 552 -25.19 -7.93 10.98
C GLN A 552 -24.11 -6.95 10.48
N PRO A 553 -22.83 -7.13 10.87
CA PRO A 553 -21.76 -6.26 10.39
C PRO A 553 -21.39 -6.50 8.92
N ILE A 554 -21.82 -7.63 8.37
CA ILE A 554 -21.74 -7.99 6.96
C ILE A 554 -23.17 -8.13 6.46
N ARG A 555 -23.48 -7.64 5.25
CA ARG A 555 -24.76 -7.96 4.60
C ARG A 555 -24.73 -9.44 4.20
N GLN A 556 -25.16 -10.31 5.12
CA GLN A 556 -25.08 -11.77 5.00
C GLN A 556 -26.45 -12.38 4.67
N ALA A 557 -27.44 -12.34 5.57
CA ALA A 557 -28.77 -12.88 5.28
C ALA A 557 -29.51 -12.09 4.21
N HIS A 558 -29.30 -10.77 4.20
CA HIS A 558 -29.87 -9.85 3.21
C HIS A 558 -28.93 -9.60 2.03
N ARG A 559 -27.97 -10.50 1.77
CA ARG A 559 -26.99 -10.34 0.70
C ARG A 559 -27.65 -10.46 -0.68
N GLU A 560 -27.24 -9.58 -1.60
CA GLU A 560 -27.55 -9.69 -3.03
C GLU A 560 -26.94 -10.96 -3.60
N ILE A 561 -27.71 -11.69 -4.40
CA ILE A 561 -27.27 -12.94 -5.03
C ILE A 561 -27.39 -12.77 -6.53
N TYR A 562 -26.35 -13.15 -7.27
CA TYR A 562 -26.34 -13.12 -8.72
C TYR A 562 -26.11 -14.54 -9.25
N VAL A 563 -27.16 -15.11 -9.83
CA VAL A 563 -27.10 -16.39 -10.51
C VAL A 563 -26.80 -16.19 -12.00
N LEU A 564 -26.17 -17.20 -12.60
CA LEU A 564 -25.89 -17.26 -14.03
C LEU A 564 -27.21 -17.32 -14.82
N THR A 565 -27.40 -16.39 -15.75
CA THR A 565 -28.60 -16.27 -16.60
C THR A 565 -28.34 -16.80 -18.01
N ASP A 566 -29.40 -17.00 -18.79
CA ASP A 566 -29.28 -17.45 -20.18
C ASP A 566 -28.53 -16.46 -21.07
N ALA A 567 -28.62 -15.16 -20.77
CA ALA A 567 -27.84 -14.14 -21.46
C ALA A 567 -26.32 -14.37 -21.29
N GLU A 568 -25.89 -14.78 -20.09
CA GLU A 568 -24.48 -15.08 -19.82
C GLU A 568 -24.06 -16.45 -20.35
N ARG A 569 -25.00 -17.40 -20.46
CA ARG A 569 -24.74 -18.66 -21.18
C ARG A 569 -24.54 -18.43 -22.67
N ALA A 570 -25.20 -17.42 -23.25
CA ALA A 570 -25.06 -17.07 -24.66
C ALA A 570 -23.74 -16.36 -24.97
N THR A 571 -23.26 -15.48 -24.08
CA THR A 571 -21.95 -14.83 -24.21
C THR A 571 -20.78 -15.71 -23.79
N ASP A 572 -21.06 -16.80 -23.08
CA ASP A 572 -20.17 -17.85 -22.61
C ASP A 572 -19.08 -17.38 -21.62
N VAL A 573 -18.17 -16.51 -22.06
CA VAL A 573 -16.93 -16.16 -21.32
C VAL A 573 -16.97 -14.78 -20.63
N TYR A 574 -18.04 -14.01 -20.81
CA TYR A 574 -18.18 -12.70 -20.18
C TYR A 574 -19.63 -12.33 -19.85
N SER A 575 -19.83 -11.41 -18.90
CA SER A 575 -21.14 -10.83 -18.56
C SER A 575 -21.17 -9.34 -18.90
N ASN A 576 -22.26 -8.91 -19.55
CA ASN A 576 -22.58 -7.51 -19.83
C ASN A 576 -23.51 -6.88 -18.79
N ARG A 577 -23.82 -7.58 -17.68
CA ARG A 577 -24.85 -7.15 -16.72
C ARG A 577 -24.60 -5.76 -16.12
N PHE A 578 -23.34 -5.35 -16.06
CA PHE A 578 -22.91 -4.03 -15.57
C PHE A 578 -22.10 -3.27 -16.63
N ALA A 579 -22.38 -3.51 -17.92
CA ALA A 579 -21.79 -2.75 -19.01
C ALA A 579 -22.49 -1.40 -19.20
N ALA A 580 -21.85 -0.50 -19.93
CA ALA A 580 -22.37 0.81 -20.35
C ALA A 580 -22.71 1.79 -19.19
N HIS A 581 -22.04 1.68 -18.05
CA HIS A 581 -22.13 2.67 -16.96
C HIS A 581 -20.98 3.65 -16.99
N ILE A 582 -21.30 4.93 -16.77
CA ILE A 582 -20.29 6.00 -16.65
C ILE A 582 -19.95 6.21 -15.18
N LEU A 583 -18.69 5.98 -14.82
CA LEU A 583 -18.20 6.01 -13.44
C LEU A 583 -17.22 7.16 -13.19
N ARG A 584 -17.28 7.76 -12.01
CA ARG A 584 -16.26 8.71 -11.50
C ARG A 584 -14.98 7.94 -11.18
N GLN A 585 -13.95 8.10 -12.02
CA GLN A 585 -12.80 7.19 -12.03
C GLN A 585 -12.01 7.16 -10.71
N HIS A 586 -11.85 8.31 -10.05
CA HIS A 586 -11.12 8.39 -8.78
C HIS A 586 -11.83 7.65 -7.65
N GLN A 587 -13.16 7.79 -7.58
CA GLN A 587 -13.99 7.09 -6.61
C GLN A 587 -14.03 5.59 -6.90
N PHE A 588 -14.16 5.22 -8.18
CA PHE A 588 -14.09 3.84 -8.65
C PHE A 588 -12.79 3.17 -8.24
N ARG A 589 -11.64 3.83 -8.46
CA ARG A 589 -10.34 3.33 -8.02
C ARG A 589 -10.25 3.10 -6.52
N ALA A 590 -10.79 4.01 -5.71
CA ALA A 590 -10.78 3.84 -4.26
C ALA A 590 -11.60 2.62 -3.83
N LEU A 591 -12.76 2.37 -4.44
CA LEU A 591 -13.57 1.18 -4.18
C LEU A 591 -12.91 -0.11 -4.67
N CYS A 592 -12.33 -0.11 -5.87
CA CYS A 592 -11.54 -1.24 -6.37
C CYS A 592 -10.48 -1.63 -5.34
N GLN A 593 -9.69 -0.66 -4.87
CA GLN A 593 -8.65 -0.92 -3.86
C GLN A 593 -9.21 -1.44 -2.54
N ALA A 594 -10.36 -0.93 -2.08
CA ALA A 594 -11.02 -1.37 -0.87
C ALA A 594 -11.55 -2.82 -0.98
N ARG A 595 -11.96 -3.24 -2.18
CA ARG A 595 -12.41 -4.61 -2.50
C ARG A 595 -11.28 -5.54 -2.96
N GLY A 596 -10.04 -5.05 -2.93
CA GLY A 596 -8.85 -5.82 -3.30
C GLY A 596 -8.68 -6.06 -4.82
N TRP A 597 -9.35 -5.26 -5.64
CA TRP A 597 -9.08 -5.12 -7.07
C TRP A 597 -7.87 -4.21 -7.30
N ARG A 598 -7.06 -4.55 -8.28
CA ARG A 598 -5.92 -3.76 -8.77
C ARG A 598 -6.39 -2.92 -9.94
N TYR A 599 -6.36 -1.60 -9.78
CA TYR A 599 -6.74 -0.67 -10.83
C TYR A 599 -5.82 0.57 -10.85
N GLY A 600 -5.19 0.79 -12.00
CA GLY A 600 -4.44 2.00 -12.31
C GLY A 600 -5.34 3.03 -12.98
N LEU A 601 -5.15 4.32 -12.67
CA LEU A 601 -5.93 5.37 -13.33
C LEU A 601 -5.61 5.38 -14.83
N MET A 602 -6.64 5.49 -15.66
CA MET A 602 -6.55 5.76 -17.09
C MET A 602 -6.40 7.26 -17.32
N GLY A 603 -5.47 7.61 -18.22
CA GLY A 603 -5.25 8.98 -18.65
C GLY A 603 -5.35 9.14 -20.16
N GLN A 604 -4.99 10.32 -20.66
CA GLN A 604 -4.89 10.63 -22.09
C GLN A 604 -3.70 9.96 -22.79
N TRP A 605 -2.87 9.21 -22.04
CA TRP A 605 -1.83 8.34 -22.57
C TRP A 605 -2.40 6.93 -22.80
N ASP A 606 -1.81 6.20 -23.75
CA ASP A 606 -2.23 4.84 -24.13
C ASP A 606 -2.09 3.87 -22.95
N SER A 607 -3.17 3.74 -22.16
CA SER A 607 -3.22 2.96 -20.92
C SER A 607 -4.51 2.16 -20.83
N MET A 608 -4.45 0.90 -21.26
CA MET A 608 -5.53 -0.08 -21.05
C MET A 608 -5.40 -0.72 -19.66
N ASN A 609 -5.60 0.09 -18.62
CA ASN A 609 -5.51 -0.35 -17.23
C ASN A 609 -6.85 -0.97 -16.78
N TRP A 610 -7.12 -2.23 -17.11
CA TRP A 610 -8.35 -2.88 -16.64
C TRP A 610 -8.26 -3.27 -15.16
N PRO A 611 -9.32 -3.03 -14.35
CA PRO A 611 -9.45 -3.56 -13.01
C PRO A 611 -9.32 -5.08 -12.98
N GLU A 612 -8.40 -5.59 -12.16
CA GLU A 612 -8.17 -7.03 -11.99
C GLU A 612 -8.32 -7.44 -10.52
N ARG A 613 -9.04 -8.52 -10.24
CA ARG A 613 -9.11 -9.18 -8.93
C ARG A 613 -8.42 -10.53 -9.02
N PRO A 614 -7.21 -10.68 -8.45
CA PRO A 614 -6.56 -11.98 -8.34
C PRO A 614 -7.34 -12.90 -7.39
N LEU A 615 -7.59 -14.14 -7.81
CA LEU A 615 -8.38 -15.15 -7.09
C LEU A 615 -7.59 -16.46 -6.96
N PRO A 616 -6.49 -16.47 -6.19
CA PRO A 616 -5.53 -17.56 -6.18
C PRO A 616 -6.12 -18.89 -5.69
N ALA A 617 -7.07 -18.88 -4.75
CA ALA A 617 -7.75 -20.08 -4.26
C ALA A 617 -8.58 -20.82 -5.34
N HIS A 618 -8.83 -20.14 -6.47
CA HIS A 618 -9.55 -20.68 -7.61
C HIS A 618 -8.66 -20.82 -8.85
N GLY A 619 -7.40 -20.36 -8.80
CA GLY A 619 -6.53 -20.29 -9.98
C GLY A 619 -7.03 -19.31 -11.05
N LEU A 620 -7.82 -18.30 -10.66
CA LEU A 620 -8.46 -17.36 -11.57
C LEU A 620 -8.03 -15.91 -11.31
N THR A 621 -8.32 -15.04 -12.27
CA THR A 621 -8.35 -13.58 -12.11
C THR A 621 -9.65 -13.07 -12.70
N ALA A 622 -10.47 -12.35 -11.92
CA ALA A 622 -11.60 -11.63 -12.48
C ALA A 622 -11.12 -10.30 -13.05
N GLU A 623 -11.61 -9.93 -14.23
CA GLU A 623 -11.24 -8.70 -14.92
C GLU A 623 -12.52 -7.95 -15.32
N TYR A 624 -12.60 -6.67 -14.96
CA TYR A 624 -13.74 -5.83 -15.27
C TYR A 624 -13.31 -4.74 -16.25
N LEU A 625 -13.71 -4.87 -17.51
CA LEU A 625 -13.28 -3.99 -18.58
C LEU A 625 -13.88 -2.60 -18.37
N VAL A 626 -13.01 -1.60 -18.53
CA VAL A 626 -13.38 -0.19 -18.55
C VAL A 626 -12.65 0.50 -19.69
N GLN A 627 -13.29 1.53 -20.24
CA GLN A 627 -12.80 2.28 -21.39
C GLN A 627 -12.87 3.78 -21.12
N ALA A 628 -12.08 4.54 -21.88
CA ALA A 628 -12.21 5.99 -21.87
C ALA A 628 -13.59 6.39 -22.40
N VAL A 629 -14.21 7.40 -21.78
CA VAL A 629 -15.44 7.99 -22.32
C VAL A 629 -15.05 8.94 -23.45
N ASP A 630 -15.72 8.82 -24.60
CA ASP A 630 -15.46 9.69 -25.75
C ASP A 630 -15.58 11.18 -25.40
N ASN A 631 -14.57 11.94 -25.82
CA ASN A 631 -14.36 13.36 -25.53
C ASN A 631 -14.25 13.67 -24.00
N GLY A 632 -14.07 12.69 -23.13
CA GLY A 632 -14.20 12.82 -21.67
C GLY A 632 -13.26 13.86 -21.05
N GLU A 633 -13.69 14.48 -19.95
CA GLU A 633 -12.85 15.43 -19.22
C GLU A 633 -11.61 14.77 -18.63
N ALA A 634 -10.51 15.51 -18.61
CA ALA A 634 -9.28 15.11 -17.93
C ALA A 634 -8.83 16.20 -16.96
N SER A 635 -8.21 15.77 -15.87
CA SER A 635 -7.49 16.66 -14.96
C SER A 635 -6.30 17.35 -15.65
N ALA A 636 -5.73 18.37 -15.00
CA ALA A 636 -4.53 19.06 -15.48
C ALA A 636 -3.31 18.12 -15.69
N SER A 637 -3.27 16.98 -15.00
CA SER A 637 -2.24 15.95 -15.17
C SER A 637 -2.59 14.89 -16.23
N GLY A 638 -3.65 15.11 -17.02
CA GLY A 638 -4.07 14.20 -18.09
C GLY A 638 -4.82 12.94 -17.64
N ILE A 639 -5.18 12.81 -16.36
CA ILE A 639 -6.00 11.68 -15.85
C ILE A 639 -7.45 11.90 -16.23
N LEU A 640 -8.12 10.90 -16.82
CA LEU A 640 -9.55 10.99 -17.17
C LEU A 640 -10.41 11.08 -15.89
N MET A 641 -11.44 11.93 -15.91
CA MET A 641 -12.36 12.07 -14.78
C MET A 641 -13.38 10.94 -14.73
N HIS A 642 -13.74 10.40 -15.89
CA HIS A 642 -14.76 9.37 -16.06
C HIS A 642 -14.26 8.20 -16.91
N VAL A 643 -14.83 7.02 -16.67
CA VAL A 643 -14.65 5.81 -17.48
C VAL A 643 -16.00 5.15 -17.74
N ALA A 644 -16.13 4.45 -18.87
CA ALA A 644 -17.29 3.63 -19.18
C ALA A 644 -17.00 2.17 -18.85
N THR A 645 -17.94 1.48 -18.22
CA THR A 645 -17.85 0.05 -17.93
C THR A 645 -18.25 -0.78 -19.14
N ASP A 646 -17.72 -1.99 -19.21
CA ASP A 646 -18.03 -2.97 -20.25
C ASP A 646 -18.19 -4.35 -19.60
N GLN A 647 -17.35 -5.32 -19.96
CA GLN A 647 -17.52 -6.72 -19.61
C GLN A 647 -16.87 -7.12 -18.30
N LEU A 648 -17.52 -7.99 -17.52
CA LEU A 648 -16.87 -8.80 -16.48
C LEU A 648 -16.50 -10.16 -17.08
N ARG A 649 -15.24 -10.58 -16.94
CA ARG A 649 -14.76 -11.91 -17.34
C ARG A 649 -13.83 -12.53 -16.31
N PHE A 650 -13.60 -13.84 -16.43
CA PHE A 650 -12.66 -14.59 -15.61
C PHE A 650 -11.56 -15.16 -16.49
N LEU A 651 -10.31 -15.02 -16.03
CA LEU A 651 -9.12 -15.47 -16.72
C LEU A 651 -8.44 -16.57 -15.92
N ASP A 652 -7.92 -17.60 -16.59
CA ASP A 652 -7.07 -18.62 -15.98
C ASP A 652 -5.62 -18.13 -15.73
N ALA A 653 -4.75 -19.03 -15.26
CA ALA A 653 -3.35 -18.73 -15.02
C ALA A 653 -2.57 -18.36 -16.30
N GLN A 654 -3.05 -18.77 -17.48
CA GLN A 654 -2.51 -18.45 -18.80
C GLN A 654 -3.17 -17.20 -19.41
N ARG A 655 -3.99 -16.51 -18.62
CA ARG A 655 -4.80 -15.34 -18.99
C ARG A 655 -5.80 -15.59 -20.12
N GLN A 656 -6.29 -16.82 -20.26
CA GLN A 656 -7.35 -17.15 -21.20
C GLN A 656 -8.73 -17.01 -20.54
N PRO A 657 -9.74 -16.46 -21.25
CA PRO A 657 -11.11 -16.39 -20.73
C PRO A 657 -11.68 -17.79 -20.43
N VAL A 658 -12.35 -17.90 -19.28
CA VAL A 658 -13.00 -19.13 -18.81
C VAL A 658 -14.52 -19.01 -19.00
N PRO A 659 -15.22 -20.05 -19.49
CA PRO A 659 -16.68 -20.09 -19.51
C PRO A 659 -17.29 -19.79 -18.15
N LEU A 660 -18.23 -18.86 -18.08
CA LEU A 660 -18.91 -18.45 -16.84
C LEU A 660 -19.66 -19.62 -16.17
N ALA A 661 -20.08 -20.62 -16.96
CA ALA A 661 -20.69 -21.84 -16.45
C ALA A 661 -19.73 -22.75 -15.68
N GLN A 662 -18.41 -22.57 -15.84
CA GLN A 662 -17.37 -23.30 -15.10
C GLN A 662 -16.88 -22.53 -13.86
N VAL A 663 -17.30 -21.28 -13.70
CA VAL A 663 -16.97 -20.46 -12.52
C VAL A 663 -17.86 -20.87 -11.35
N ASP A 664 -17.25 -21.00 -10.16
CA ASP A 664 -17.96 -21.27 -8.92
C ASP A 664 -19.13 -20.24 -8.74
N PRO A 665 -20.38 -20.68 -8.56
CA PRO A 665 -21.53 -19.77 -8.50
C PRO A 665 -21.45 -18.71 -7.40
N LEU A 666 -20.86 -19.07 -6.25
CA LEU A 666 -20.64 -18.14 -5.15
C LEU A 666 -19.60 -17.10 -5.56
N LEU A 667 -18.49 -17.52 -6.17
CA LEU A 667 -17.48 -16.61 -6.69
C LEU A 667 -18.05 -15.65 -7.75
N LEU A 668 -18.84 -16.16 -8.70
CA LEU A 668 -19.53 -15.35 -9.71
C LEU A 668 -20.41 -14.29 -9.05
N SER A 669 -21.23 -14.71 -8.07
CA SER A 669 -22.11 -13.82 -7.33
C SER A 669 -21.34 -12.71 -6.61
N GLU A 670 -20.24 -13.05 -5.95
CA GLU A 670 -19.41 -12.09 -5.22
C GLU A 670 -18.72 -11.07 -6.15
N MET A 671 -18.21 -11.50 -7.31
CA MET A 671 -17.61 -10.59 -8.28
C MET A 671 -18.66 -9.69 -8.94
N MET A 672 -19.84 -10.21 -9.26
CA MET A 672 -20.95 -9.39 -9.74
C MET A 672 -21.42 -8.37 -8.71
N ARG A 673 -21.40 -8.74 -7.43
CA ARG A 673 -21.74 -7.84 -6.34
C ARG A 673 -20.73 -6.69 -6.20
N ASP A 674 -19.44 -6.96 -6.41
CA ASP A 674 -18.43 -5.91 -6.48
C ASP A 674 -18.69 -4.96 -7.66
N CYS A 675 -19.00 -5.49 -8.86
CA CYS A 675 -19.38 -4.67 -10.02
C CYS A 675 -20.64 -3.82 -9.75
N ASP A 676 -21.68 -4.39 -9.14
CA ASP A 676 -22.89 -3.64 -8.75
C ASP A 676 -22.53 -2.51 -7.78
N LEU A 677 -21.70 -2.78 -6.76
CA LEU A 677 -21.23 -1.74 -5.83
C LEU A 677 -20.49 -0.61 -6.56
N PHE A 678 -19.62 -0.95 -7.51
CA PHE A 678 -18.89 0.04 -8.28
C PHE A 678 -19.85 0.94 -9.07
N VAL A 679 -20.82 0.36 -9.77
CA VAL A 679 -21.83 1.10 -10.51
C VAL A 679 -22.71 1.92 -9.57
N ALA A 680 -23.28 1.30 -8.55
CA ALA A 680 -24.23 1.89 -7.62
C ALA A 680 -23.65 3.06 -6.80
N VAL A 681 -22.34 3.09 -6.54
CA VAL A 681 -21.72 4.17 -5.75
C VAL A 681 -21.07 5.23 -6.63
N THR A 682 -20.53 4.83 -7.78
CA THR A 682 -19.65 5.71 -8.57
C THR A 682 -20.25 6.20 -9.88
N SER A 683 -21.44 5.70 -10.25
CA SER A 683 -22.11 6.18 -11.44
C SER A 683 -22.51 7.65 -11.31
N VAL A 684 -22.31 8.40 -12.39
CA VAL A 684 -22.78 9.80 -12.52
C VAL A 684 -24.30 9.92 -12.42
N ALA A 685 -25.06 8.83 -12.63
CA ALA A 685 -26.51 8.82 -12.50
C ALA A 685 -27.02 8.99 -11.04
N ASN A 686 -26.13 8.82 -10.05
CA ASN A 686 -26.44 9.03 -8.63
C ASN A 686 -26.16 10.45 -8.14
N ASP A 687 -25.64 11.34 -9.00
CA ASP A 687 -25.32 12.72 -8.63
C ASP A 687 -26.54 13.63 -8.87
N PRO A 688 -27.18 14.18 -7.82
CA PRO A 688 -28.34 15.06 -7.96
C PRO A 688 -27.99 16.46 -8.48
N GLY A 689 -26.74 16.91 -8.27
CA GLY A 689 -26.23 18.23 -8.66
C GLY A 689 -25.65 18.27 -10.09
N TRP A 690 -25.46 17.10 -10.71
CA TRP A 690 -24.99 17.00 -12.10
C TRP A 690 -26.01 17.53 -13.13
N ALA A 691 -27.22 17.88 -12.68
CA ALA A 691 -28.21 18.61 -13.44
C ALA A 691 -27.80 20.06 -13.78
N ASP A 692 -26.66 20.58 -13.31
CA ASP A 692 -26.13 21.88 -13.72
C ASP A 692 -25.78 21.96 -15.23
N GLY A 693 -25.67 20.81 -15.91
CA GLY A 693 -25.64 20.74 -17.39
C GLY A 693 -27.02 20.72 -18.06
N GLY A 694 -28.10 20.73 -17.29
CA GLY A 694 -29.49 20.57 -17.73
C GLY A 694 -29.87 19.16 -18.21
N PRO A 695 -31.15 18.90 -18.51
CA PRO A 695 -31.63 17.67 -19.15
C PRO A 695 -30.96 17.38 -20.51
N ALA A 696 -30.40 18.42 -21.15
CA ALA A 696 -29.62 18.37 -22.39
C ALA A 696 -28.10 18.28 -22.16
N GLY A 697 -27.66 18.12 -20.92
CA GLY A 697 -26.26 17.94 -20.57
C GLY A 697 -25.69 16.68 -21.23
N ARG A 698 -24.36 16.61 -21.30
CA ARG A 698 -23.59 15.62 -22.07
C ARG A 698 -23.95 14.13 -21.82
N PHE A 699 -24.47 13.80 -20.64
CA PHE A 699 -24.97 12.46 -20.28
C PHE A 699 -26.43 12.47 -19.79
N GLY A 700 -27.21 13.51 -20.10
CA GLY A 700 -28.58 13.68 -19.61
C GLY A 700 -29.53 12.55 -20.02
N HIS A 701 -29.33 11.99 -21.23
CA HIS A 701 -30.07 10.80 -21.67
C HIS A 701 -29.73 9.56 -20.82
N TYR A 702 -28.44 9.30 -20.55
CA TYR A 702 -28.01 8.21 -19.68
C TYR A 702 -28.55 8.38 -18.25
N TRP A 703 -28.47 9.60 -17.70
CA TRP A 703 -28.97 9.91 -16.36
C TRP A 703 -30.48 9.63 -16.25
N ASN A 704 -31.30 10.11 -17.19
CA ASN A 704 -32.75 9.89 -17.17
C ASN A 704 -33.14 8.41 -17.24
N THR A 705 -32.50 7.65 -18.13
CA THR A 705 -32.79 6.22 -18.31
C THR A 705 -32.44 5.41 -17.07
N TRP A 706 -31.35 5.75 -16.37
CA TRP A 706 -30.86 4.96 -15.25
C TRP A 706 -31.38 5.42 -13.89
N ALA A 707 -31.53 6.73 -13.68
CA ALA A 707 -32.03 7.30 -12.43
C ALA A 707 -33.41 6.77 -12.01
N PHE A 708 -34.24 6.38 -12.99
CA PHE A 708 -35.62 5.88 -12.79
C PHE A 708 -35.88 4.56 -13.54
N GLY A 709 -34.81 3.87 -13.96
CA GLY A 709 -34.86 2.66 -14.78
C GLY A 709 -35.32 1.41 -14.02
N ASP A 710 -35.04 0.24 -14.59
CA ASP A 710 -35.35 -1.04 -13.93
C ASP A 710 -34.45 -1.29 -12.71
N LEU A 711 -34.98 -2.05 -11.75
CA LEU A 711 -34.27 -2.34 -10.50
C LEU A 711 -33.20 -3.40 -10.68
N GLY A 712 -31.95 -3.04 -10.39
CA GLY A 712 -30.88 -4.02 -10.13
C GLY A 712 -31.09 -4.80 -8.83
N GLN A 713 -30.30 -5.84 -8.58
CA GLN A 713 -30.45 -6.72 -7.41
C GLN A 713 -30.34 -5.99 -6.08
N SER A 714 -29.40 -5.04 -5.95
CA SER A 714 -29.30 -4.19 -4.76
C SER A 714 -30.60 -3.40 -4.50
N ALA A 715 -31.25 -2.90 -5.55
CA ALA A 715 -32.49 -2.13 -5.42
C ALA A 715 -33.70 -3.01 -5.11
N LEU A 716 -33.77 -4.21 -5.68
CA LEU A 716 -34.79 -5.23 -5.32
C LEU A 716 -34.69 -5.62 -3.85
N MET A 717 -33.47 -5.84 -3.33
CA MET A 717 -33.26 -6.16 -1.92
C MET A 717 -33.73 -5.02 -1.01
N ARG A 718 -33.49 -3.76 -1.41
CA ARG A 718 -33.99 -2.58 -0.68
C ARG A 718 -35.52 -2.51 -0.69
N ARG A 719 -36.16 -2.75 -1.83
CA ARG A 719 -37.62 -2.82 -1.93
C ARG A 719 -38.17 -3.86 -0.95
N ASP A 720 -37.63 -5.07 -0.96
CA ASP A 720 -38.09 -6.16 -0.10
C ASP A 720 -37.90 -5.86 1.40
N LEU A 721 -36.78 -5.22 1.76
CA LEU A 721 -36.53 -4.77 3.12
C LEU A 721 -37.51 -3.66 3.53
N ILE A 722 -37.71 -2.66 2.67
CA ILE A 722 -38.65 -1.56 2.92
C ILE A 722 -40.07 -2.10 3.02
N ALA A 723 -40.48 -3.10 2.24
CA ALA A 723 -41.78 -3.75 2.35
C ALA A 723 -42.04 -4.36 3.73
N ARG A 724 -41.02 -4.88 4.41
CA ARG A 724 -41.12 -5.43 5.77
C ARG A 724 -41.11 -4.35 6.86
N ILE A 725 -40.42 -3.24 6.60
CA ILE A 725 -40.25 -2.14 7.57
C ILE A 725 -41.41 -1.15 7.49
N ALA A 726 -41.85 -0.78 6.29
CA ALA A 726 -42.82 0.30 6.04
C ALA A 726 -44.10 0.17 6.88
N PRO A 727 -44.70 -1.02 7.10
CA PRO A 727 -45.89 -1.17 7.94
C PRO A 727 -45.68 -0.79 9.42
N ARG A 728 -44.44 -0.78 9.90
CA ARG A 728 -44.08 -0.45 11.29
C ARG A 728 -43.71 1.03 11.48
N LEU A 729 -43.69 1.82 10.42
CA LEU A 729 -43.35 3.24 10.47
C LEU A 729 -44.55 4.10 10.86
N ALA A 730 -44.31 5.21 11.54
CA ALA A 730 -45.37 6.16 11.92
C ALA A 730 -46.15 6.74 10.72
N ILE A 731 -45.53 6.75 9.53
CA ILE A 731 -46.12 7.24 8.27
C ILE A 731 -46.72 6.12 7.41
N ALA A 732 -46.89 4.89 7.92
CA ALA A 732 -47.30 3.72 7.14
C ALA A 732 -48.54 3.95 6.26
N ALA A 733 -49.56 4.67 6.75
CA ALA A 733 -50.79 4.96 6.00
C ALA A 733 -50.57 5.82 4.74
N GLN A 734 -49.42 6.48 4.62
CA GLN A 734 -49.05 7.33 3.49
C GLN A 734 -48.09 6.63 2.51
N LEU A 735 -47.69 5.38 2.80
CA LEU A 735 -46.71 4.64 2.04
C LEU A 735 -47.36 3.53 1.22
N GLU A 736 -46.96 3.42 -0.03
CA GLU A 736 -47.30 2.32 -0.93
C GLU A 736 -46.00 1.80 -1.57
N VAL A 737 -45.71 0.52 -1.40
CA VAL A 737 -44.49 -0.10 -1.96
C VAL A 737 -44.81 -0.57 -3.38
N GLY A 738 -44.40 0.22 -4.37
CA GLY A 738 -44.55 -0.13 -5.78
C GLY A 738 -43.43 -1.02 -6.31
N ASP A 739 -43.47 -1.31 -7.61
CA ASP A 739 -42.50 -2.20 -8.26
C ASP A 739 -41.09 -1.59 -8.32
N LYS A 740 -40.99 -0.29 -8.62
CA LYS A 740 -39.71 0.43 -8.83
C LYS A 740 -39.44 1.52 -7.80
N ALA A 741 -40.45 1.97 -7.08
CA ALA A 741 -40.35 3.10 -6.17
C ALA A 741 -41.25 2.94 -4.94
N LEU A 742 -40.82 3.55 -3.84
CA LEU A 742 -41.68 3.80 -2.69
C LEU A 742 -42.55 5.01 -3.00
N ILE A 743 -43.86 4.80 -3.06
CA ILE A 743 -44.83 5.87 -3.27
C ILE A 743 -45.18 6.47 -1.91
N VAL A 744 -45.08 7.80 -1.83
CA VAL A 744 -45.36 8.59 -0.64
C VAL A 744 -46.49 9.57 -0.96
N THR A 745 -47.61 9.44 -0.28
CA THR A 745 -48.73 10.37 -0.40
C THR A 745 -48.53 11.52 0.58
N GLY A 746 -48.02 12.64 0.09
CA GLY A 746 -47.89 13.88 0.86
C GLY A 746 -49.18 14.69 0.87
N LYS A 747 -49.11 15.93 1.39
CA LYS A 747 -50.29 16.80 1.53
C LYS A 747 -50.71 17.50 0.23
N ARG A 748 -49.77 17.90 -0.64
CA ARG A 748 -50.07 18.53 -1.95
C ARG A 748 -49.90 17.54 -3.10
N HIS A 749 -48.88 16.68 -3.05
CA HIS A 749 -48.55 15.78 -4.16
C HIS A 749 -48.31 14.33 -3.72
N ARG A 750 -48.31 13.42 -4.69
CA ARG A 750 -47.78 12.06 -4.54
C ARG A 750 -46.36 12.01 -5.10
N TYR A 751 -45.47 11.30 -4.42
CA TYR A 751 -44.06 11.20 -4.77
C TYR A 751 -43.67 9.75 -4.99
N ALA A 752 -42.87 9.48 -6.01
CA ALA A 752 -42.23 8.18 -6.24
C ALA A 752 -40.73 8.29 -5.94
N ILE A 753 -40.26 7.58 -4.92
CA ILE A 753 -38.84 7.53 -4.54
C ILE A 753 -38.25 6.21 -5.07
N HIS A 754 -37.40 6.30 -6.08
CA HIS A 754 -36.84 5.11 -6.74
C HIS A 754 -35.92 4.29 -5.81
N PHE A 755 -36.08 2.97 -5.75
CA PHE A 755 -35.33 2.11 -4.80
C PHE A 755 -33.83 1.99 -5.13
N GLY A 756 -33.45 2.24 -6.39
CA GLY A 756 -32.05 2.12 -6.83
C GLY A 756 -31.22 3.39 -6.66
N SER A 757 -31.82 4.57 -6.91
CA SER A 757 -31.14 5.86 -6.96
C SER A 757 -31.54 6.79 -5.82
N SER A 758 -32.65 6.51 -5.12
CA SER A 758 -33.37 7.43 -4.23
C SER A 758 -33.90 8.71 -4.89
N ASN A 759 -33.84 8.83 -6.22
CA ASN A 759 -34.35 10.01 -6.92
C ASN A 759 -35.88 10.06 -6.84
N ILE A 760 -36.41 11.28 -6.79
CA ILE A 760 -37.82 11.53 -6.51
C ILE A 760 -38.51 12.04 -7.76
N GLN A 761 -39.68 11.50 -8.07
CA GLN A 761 -40.60 12.03 -9.07
C GLN A 761 -41.90 12.48 -8.41
N ILE A 762 -42.41 13.66 -8.80
CA ILE A 762 -43.73 14.15 -8.43
C ILE A 762 -44.74 13.58 -9.43
N LEU A 763 -45.69 12.80 -8.93
CA LEU A 763 -46.73 12.14 -9.71
C LEU A 763 -47.94 13.08 -9.92
N PRO A 764 -48.71 12.92 -11.02
CA PRO A 764 -48.53 11.93 -12.10
C PRO A 764 -47.57 12.39 -13.21
N GLY A 765 -47.09 13.63 -13.20
CA GLY A 765 -46.27 14.20 -14.27
C GLY A 765 -44.82 13.70 -14.34
N ASN A 766 -44.42 12.79 -13.44
CA ASN A 766 -43.07 12.25 -13.27
C ASN A 766 -41.98 13.34 -13.22
N ARG A 767 -42.32 14.52 -12.68
CA ARG A 767 -41.40 15.67 -12.62
C ARG A 767 -40.33 15.42 -11.56
N TYR A 768 -39.07 15.51 -11.93
CA TYR A 768 -37.96 15.32 -10.99
C TYR A 768 -38.00 16.35 -9.86
N LEU A 769 -37.81 15.88 -8.63
CA LEU A 769 -37.64 16.69 -7.43
C LEU A 769 -36.27 16.39 -6.83
N CYS A 770 -35.37 17.38 -6.86
CA CYS A 770 -34.04 17.26 -6.29
C CYS A 770 -34.09 17.60 -4.80
N ILE A 771 -33.86 16.61 -3.95
CA ILE A 771 -33.63 16.79 -2.51
C ILE A 771 -32.25 16.26 -2.19
N VAL A 772 -31.32 17.19 -1.95
CA VAL A 772 -30.00 16.88 -1.43
C VAL A 772 -30.13 16.72 0.09
N PRO A 773 -29.80 15.56 0.67
CA PRO A 773 -29.94 15.38 2.11
C PRO A 773 -28.85 16.18 2.84
N ASP A 774 -29.22 17.26 3.54
CA ASP A 774 -28.32 17.91 4.51
C ASP A 774 -28.21 17.08 5.81
N SER A 775 -29.21 16.26 6.10
CA SER A 775 -29.20 15.24 7.16
C SER A 775 -30.51 14.45 7.18
N ALA A 776 -30.45 13.13 7.42
CA ALA A 776 -31.66 12.33 7.69
C ALA A 776 -32.36 12.79 9.00
N PRO A 777 -33.71 12.82 9.07
CA PRO A 777 -34.43 13.07 10.32
C PRO A 777 -34.03 12.08 11.43
N PRO A 778 -34.08 12.47 12.72
CA PRO A 778 -33.72 11.59 13.84
C PRO A 778 -34.45 10.23 13.82
N GLU A 779 -35.71 10.21 13.40
CA GLU A 779 -36.54 9.00 13.30
C GLU A 779 -36.04 8.02 12.23
N ALA A 780 -35.53 8.52 11.10
CA ALA A 780 -34.89 7.70 10.07
C ALA A 780 -33.46 7.27 10.44
N ARG A 781 -32.79 8.01 11.34
CA ARG A 781 -31.46 7.66 11.88
C ARG A 781 -31.51 6.57 12.96
N ASN A 782 -32.61 6.51 13.71
CA ASN A 782 -32.79 5.57 14.81
C ASN A 782 -33.37 4.22 14.36
N LEU A 783 -33.65 4.05 13.06
CA LEU A 783 -34.12 2.78 12.55
C LEU A 783 -32.97 1.78 12.49
N ALA A 784 -32.95 0.82 13.41
CA ALA A 784 -31.97 -0.27 13.41
C ALA A 784 -32.21 -1.17 12.18
N LEU A 785 -31.36 -1.05 11.17
CA LEU A 785 -31.36 -1.96 10.03
C LEU A 785 -30.78 -3.31 10.47
N PRO A 786 -31.20 -4.43 9.84
CA PRO A 786 -30.68 -5.76 10.17
C PRO A 786 -29.23 -5.97 9.70
N PHE A 787 -28.61 -4.97 9.07
CA PHE A 787 -27.21 -4.99 8.64
C PHE A 787 -26.63 -3.58 8.53
N ALA A 788 -25.30 -3.46 8.62
CA ALA A 788 -24.57 -2.22 8.41
C ALA A 788 -24.28 -1.94 6.91
N GLY A 789 -24.03 -0.67 6.57
CA GLY A 789 -23.41 -0.27 5.29
C GLY A 789 -24.35 0.12 4.14
N ASP A 790 -25.68 0.15 4.30
CA ASP A 790 -26.61 0.71 3.31
C ASP A 790 -27.20 2.04 3.74
N ASN A 791 -26.56 3.13 3.31
CA ASN A 791 -27.10 4.45 3.60
C ASN A 791 -28.32 4.79 2.71
N LEU A 792 -28.54 4.07 1.60
CA LEU A 792 -29.58 4.44 0.64
C LEU A 792 -30.97 4.11 1.16
N VAL A 793 -31.15 3.00 1.90
CA VAL A 793 -32.41 2.71 2.59
C VAL A 793 -32.74 3.84 3.57
N SER A 794 -31.77 4.25 4.38
CA SER A 794 -31.94 5.37 5.32
C SER A 794 -32.27 6.68 4.59
N ILE A 795 -31.66 6.95 3.43
CA ILE A 795 -31.97 8.12 2.59
C ILE A 795 -33.39 8.04 2.01
N ILE A 796 -33.81 6.89 1.48
CA ILE A 796 -35.16 6.69 0.94
C ILE A 796 -36.20 6.93 2.04
N LEU A 797 -35.99 6.36 3.22
CA LEU A 797 -36.87 6.56 4.36
C LEU A 797 -36.86 8.01 4.85
N ALA A 798 -35.69 8.65 4.95
CA ALA A 798 -35.57 10.06 5.31
C ALA A 798 -36.37 10.97 4.36
N LYS A 799 -36.25 10.73 3.04
CA LYS A 799 -37.04 11.42 2.02
C LYS A 799 -38.53 11.13 2.18
N ALA A 800 -38.91 9.90 2.48
CA ALA A 800 -40.31 9.53 2.71
C ALA A 800 -40.90 10.26 3.92
N PHE A 801 -40.19 10.33 5.05
CA PHE A 801 -40.62 11.12 6.22
C PHE A 801 -40.76 12.61 5.92
N LEU A 802 -39.79 13.18 5.19
CA LEU A 802 -39.84 14.59 4.78
C LEU A 802 -41.05 14.90 3.89
N LEU A 803 -41.35 14.02 2.93
CA LEU A 803 -42.41 14.21 1.95
C LEU A 803 -43.82 13.89 2.48
N ALA A 804 -43.92 12.97 3.45
CA ALA A 804 -45.18 12.66 4.12
C ALA A 804 -45.77 13.89 4.84
N ASP A 805 -44.92 14.77 5.39
CA ASP A 805 -45.37 16.05 5.96
C ASP A 805 -44.64 17.26 5.32
N GLU A 806 -44.71 17.33 3.99
CA GLU A 806 -44.12 18.39 3.17
C GLU A 806 -44.48 19.82 3.61
N SER A 807 -45.58 20.01 4.35
CA SER A 807 -45.99 21.32 4.88
C SER A 807 -45.01 21.90 5.89
N LYS A 808 -44.12 21.07 6.46
CA LYS A 808 -43.06 21.47 7.38
C LYS A 808 -41.74 21.80 6.68
N ILE A 809 -41.65 21.65 5.36
CA ILE A 809 -40.44 21.98 4.60
C ILE A 809 -40.27 23.50 4.57
N THR A 810 -39.17 24.00 5.14
CA THR A 810 -38.81 25.44 5.14
C THR A 810 -37.72 25.78 4.13
N ASP A 811 -37.09 24.78 3.52
CA ASP A 811 -36.03 24.96 2.54
C ASP A 811 -36.59 25.59 1.26
N LYS A 812 -36.11 26.80 0.94
CA LYS A 812 -36.56 27.57 -0.23
C LYS A 812 -36.24 26.87 -1.56
N THR A 813 -35.16 26.09 -1.62
CA THR A 813 -34.72 25.37 -2.83
C THR A 813 -35.64 24.19 -3.14
N ILE A 814 -36.18 23.54 -2.11
CA ILE A 814 -37.17 22.46 -2.25
C ILE A 814 -38.54 23.06 -2.53
N LEU A 815 -38.94 24.10 -1.81
CA LEU A 815 -40.25 24.76 -1.99
C LEU A 815 -40.43 25.36 -3.37
N SER A 816 -39.38 25.89 -4.01
CA SER A 816 -39.48 26.38 -5.40
C SER A 816 -39.68 25.26 -6.43
N GLN A 817 -39.43 24.00 -6.06
CA GLN A 817 -39.62 22.83 -6.89
C GLN A 817 -40.96 22.12 -6.62
N LEU A 818 -41.72 22.44 -5.57
CA LEU A 818 -43.02 21.82 -5.25
C LEU A 818 -44.18 22.61 -5.84
#